data_AF-A0A2A6BVS7-F1
#
_entry.id   AF-A0A2A6BVS7-F1
#
_cell.length_a   1.000
_cell.length_b   1.000
_cell.length_c   1.000
_cell.angle_alpha   90.00
_cell.angle_beta   90.00
_cell.angle_gamma   90.00
#
_symmetry.space_group_name_H-M   'P 1'
#
loop_
_entity.id
_entity.type
_entity.pdbx_description
1 polymer ?
#
loop_
_entity_poly.entity_id
_entity_poly.type
_entity_poly.pdbx_seq_one_letter_code
_entity_poly.pdbx_strand_id
1 'polypeptide(L)'
;MKLCILLHLISCLLASDPPDPIGPLEAQLKKMHNRPPTDARGRLLPIDYEVNITSSFLHDLDTASMTMWLRLVEQYRNPSLGWSLTEYPQPAIPVSAGDVYLPELRSCSGGVLERKLPSEIQVDHTGIVTVRSDAIMTSMCRPSYDTYPYDRNNCFMCFETHRAGTKARLTVIINGTYLKGTPEVIIIGPVIITEETEYEEGGMHCQEVLIKVVLQRNPTVIMLMVFLPALLLYIEIFLVLRFPDVEEFKMLLEGTSVYATLNLAIVEVLARTNTLPGIGKYTSGSQVVLLLLSILFVLIRHWTKQRAEPKSSKTSRHPLESWPTKHHGVLLLEESQTSTSPSSFGYTTGDYREYLRWARGWIEGHPEATALAVMTISYSGSFIRLLLRWKGSIWRSTWRELLVFLVLYYAIRFFYLLGLPAIFDEKDDLERFRKNFESLCRMFENFSKQIPLTFLLGFYVSNVVSRWWSQFQSLAWPEDLLSGLCLIMPGHDERSVKRRHTIARWLNLTSALAWRDISSKIRIRFPTLKTIEDAGLATEKEMERLEQINVACPHARWMAPLHWIQHVVMQEVKDNNPMASLVNTFMKDLQYSQFPTTPTLLRFRTVRASYRKLFSYDWVSVPLPYSQVAALATYAFFFFCLFGRQFVYRAKEADNQIDLYVPIFTIVQFLFFVGWLKIGQDLMRPFGTDDDDIELLYIFERNVATSFAIVHELQENVPPLDGSDDDAFWTLHARGERVEMANSSVQVHKHMPKLHSYISVNGSDQEYARTGCNKAERRKRHLAW
;
A
#
# COMPACT_ATOMS: atom_id res chain seq x y z
N MET A 1 -61.46 -10.23 -26.26
CA MET A 1 -60.08 -9.70 -26.16
C MET A 1 -59.91 -8.32 -26.80
N LYS A 2 -60.31 -8.06 -28.06
CA LYS A 2 -60.28 -6.71 -28.65
C LYS A 2 -61.27 -5.70 -28.03
N LEU A 3 -62.33 -6.16 -27.36
CA LEU A 3 -63.29 -5.30 -26.63
C LEU A 3 -62.74 -4.79 -25.27
N CYS A 4 -61.88 -5.56 -24.59
CA CYS A 4 -61.26 -5.14 -23.32
C CYS A 4 -60.19 -4.06 -23.53
N ILE A 5 -59.48 -4.11 -24.65
CA ILE A 5 -58.44 -3.13 -25.00
C ILE A 5 -59.09 -1.76 -25.32
N LEU A 6 -60.25 -1.76 -25.98
CA LEU A 6 -60.99 -0.53 -26.29
C LEU A 6 -61.58 0.12 -25.02
N LEU A 7 -62.06 -0.68 -24.06
CA LEU A 7 -62.56 -0.21 -22.76
C LEU A 7 -61.45 0.36 -21.86
N HIS A 8 -60.22 -0.18 -21.94
CA HIS A 8 -59.07 0.36 -21.21
C HIS A 8 -58.54 1.68 -21.81
N LEU A 9 -58.54 1.81 -23.14
CA LEU A 9 -58.13 3.06 -23.81
C LEU A 9 -59.11 4.21 -23.56
N ILE A 10 -60.42 3.92 -23.51
CA ILE A 10 -61.45 4.93 -23.18
C ILE A 10 -61.39 5.31 -21.69
N SER A 11 -61.02 4.37 -20.79
CA SER A 11 -60.81 4.68 -19.37
C SER A 11 -59.60 5.58 -19.11
N CYS A 12 -58.56 5.52 -19.95
CA CYS A 12 -57.38 6.37 -19.79
C CYS A 12 -57.58 7.78 -20.40
N LEU A 13 -58.46 7.93 -21.40
CA LEU A 13 -58.75 9.22 -22.03
C LEU A 13 -59.80 10.07 -21.28
N LEU A 14 -60.51 9.49 -20.31
CA LEU A 14 -61.51 10.18 -19.47
C LEU A 14 -61.05 10.43 -18.03
N ALA A 15 -59.84 10.01 -17.66
CA ALA A 15 -59.23 10.39 -16.40
C ALA A 15 -58.52 11.75 -16.59
N SER A 16 -59.29 12.82 -16.55
CA SER A 16 -58.74 14.11 -16.13
C SER A 16 -58.29 13.94 -14.68
N ASP A 17 -56.97 13.90 -14.46
CA ASP A 17 -56.41 13.94 -13.11
C ASP A 17 -57.06 15.12 -12.34
N PRO A 18 -57.59 14.90 -11.13
CA PRO A 18 -57.92 16.02 -10.27
C PRO A 18 -56.63 16.80 -10.00
N PRO A 19 -56.67 18.14 -9.86
CA PRO A 19 -55.49 18.90 -9.50
C PRO A 19 -54.92 18.34 -8.20
N ASP A 20 -53.66 17.92 -8.22
CA ASP A 20 -52.94 17.49 -7.02
C ASP A 20 -53.15 18.55 -5.92
N PRO A 21 -53.64 18.17 -4.73
CA PRO A 21 -53.83 19.12 -3.64
C PRO A 21 -52.49 19.63 -3.08
N ILE A 22 -51.35 19.20 -3.63
CA ILE A 22 -49.99 19.41 -3.09
C ILE A 22 -49.40 20.79 -3.47
N GLY A 23 -49.92 21.44 -4.52
CA GLY A 23 -49.39 22.70 -5.04
C GLY A 23 -49.25 23.89 -4.06
N PRO A 24 -50.17 24.12 -3.09
CA PRO A 24 -50.08 25.27 -2.19
C PRO A 24 -49.09 25.07 -1.02
N LEU A 25 -48.96 23.85 -0.50
CA LEU A 25 -48.06 23.51 0.61
C LEU A 25 -46.60 23.44 0.13
N GLU A 26 -46.35 22.89 -1.06
CA GLU A 26 -45.03 22.84 -1.68
C GLU A 26 -44.51 24.25 -2.05
N ALA A 27 -45.42 25.17 -2.42
CA ALA A 27 -45.11 26.58 -2.63
C ALA A 27 -44.85 27.36 -1.32
N GLN A 28 -45.48 26.98 -0.21
CA GLN A 28 -45.17 27.51 1.13
C GLN A 28 -43.84 26.99 1.67
N LEU A 29 -43.56 25.69 1.50
CA LEU A 29 -42.29 25.05 1.86
C LEU A 29 -41.12 25.70 1.09
N LYS A 30 -41.26 25.90 -0.23
CA LYS A 30 -40.26 26.63 -1.06
C LYS A 30 -40.07 28.10 -0.67
N LYS A 31 -41.09 28.78 -0.14
CA LYS A 31 -41.00 30.19 0.29
C LYS A 31 -40.20 30.41 1.57
N MET A 32 -40.05 29.37 2.42
CA MET A 32 -39.38 29.47 3.73
C MET A 32 -38.04 28.73 3.79
N HIS A 33 -37.49 28.42 2.62
CA HIS A 33 -36.21 27.75 2.42
C HIS A 33 -35.10 28.36 3.30
N ASN A 34 -34.49 27.51 4.13
CA ASN A 34 -33.23 27.74 4.82
C ASN A 34 -33.18 28.93 5.81
N ARG A 35 -34.34 29.37 6.34
CA ARG A 35 -34.39 30.39 7.41
C ARG A 35 -34.57 29.77 8.79
N PRO A 36 -33.90 30.30 9.83
CA PRO A 36 -34.12 29.85 11.21
C PRO A 36 -35.59 30.11 11.62
N PRO A 37 -36.14 29.34 12.58
CA PRO A 37 -37.52 29.52 13.05
C PRO A 37 -37.79 30.95 13.51
N THR A 38 -38.79 31.59 12.90
CA THR A 38 -39.23 32.96 13.26
C THR A 38 -40.71 33.01 13.58
N ASP A 39 -41.12 33.98 14.40
CA ASP A 39 -42.52 34.32 14.61
C ASP A 39 -43.15 34.99 13.37
N ALA A 40 -44.47 35.21 13.40
CA ALA A 40 -45.20 35.88 12.31
C ALA A 40 -44.75 37.34 12.04
N ARG A 41 -43.89 37.91 12.89
CA ARG A 41 -43.31 39.27 12.78
C ARG A 41 -41.82 39.23 12.41
N GLY A 42 -41.25 38.05 12.12
CA GLY A 42 -39.86 37.86 11.71
C GLY A 42 -38.84 37.82 12.85
N ARG A 43 -39.26 37.68 14.12
CA ARG A 43 -38.35 37.53 15.26
C ARG A 43 -37.95 36.07 15.44
N LEU A 44 -36.68 35.81 15.72
CA LEU A 44 -36.16 34.46 15.99
C LEU A 44 -36.86 33.84 17.20
N LEU A 45 -37.21 32.55 17.08
CA LEU A 45 -37.80 31.75 18.16
C LEU A 45 -36.72 30.93 18.90
N PRO A 46 -36.95 30.57 20.17
CA PRO A 46 -36.15 29.55 20.85
C PRO A 46 -36.35 28.19 20.18
N ILE A 47 -35.28 27.39 20.13
CA ILE A 47 -35.29 26.07 19.50
C ILE A 47 -34.96 25.02 20.56
N ASP A 48 -35.91 24.14 20.86
CA ASP A 48 -35.63 22.91 21.59
C ASP A 48 -35.07 21.90 20.57
N TYR A 49 -33.79 21.54 20.72
CA TYR A 49 -33.05 20.68 19.82
C TYR A 49 -32.64 19.39 20.53
N GLU A 50 -33.27 18.29 20.13
CA GLU A 50 -33.04 16.97 20.69
C GLU A 50 -32.18 16.14 19.73
N VAL A 51 -31.09 15.56 20.24
CA VAL A 51 -30.18 14.70 19.47
C VAL A 51 -30.17 13.33 20.11
N ASN A 52 -30.76 12.35 19.43
CA ASN A 52 -30.81 10.96 19.90
C ASN A 52 -29.79 10.10 19.16
N ILE A 53 -28.87 9.49 19.89
CA ILE A 53 -27.86 8.59 19.33
C ILE A 53 -28.40 7.16 19.34
N THR A 54 -28.82 6.70 18.17
CA THR A 54 -29.49 5.41 17.98
C THR A 54 -28.54 4.26 17.70
N SER A 55 -27.31 4.55 17.29
CA SER A 55 -26.23 3.57 17.13
C SER A 55 -24.89 4.27 17.18
N SER A 56 -23.89 3.61 17.74
CA SER A 56 -22.52 4.10 17.72
C SER A 56 -21.51 2.96 17.71
N PHE A 57 -20.45 3.12 16.93
CA PHE A 57 -19.35 2.17 16.89
C PHE A 57 -18.01 2.88 16.97
N LEU A 58 -17.10 2.29 17.74
CA LEU A 58 -15.71 2.74 17.78
C LEU A 58 -15.06 2.41 16.43
N HIS A 59 -14.66 3.45 15.69
CA HIS A 59 -14.00 3.31 14.40
C HIS A 59 -12.48 3.22 14.58
N ASP A 60 -11.92 4.11 15.41
CA ASP A 60 -10.49 4.16 15.68
C ASP A 60 -10.19 4.68 17.10
N LEU A 61 -9.07 4.25 17.67
CA LEU A 61 -8.57 4.70 18.96
C LEU A 61 -7.07 4.96 18.87
N ASP A 62 -6.71 6.23 18.78
CA ASP A 62 -5.33 6.70 18.84
C ASP A 62 -4.95 7.05 20.30
N THR A 63 -3.67 7.27 20.55
CA THR A 63 -3.06 7.57 21.86
C THR A 63 -3.68 8.75 22.60
N ALA A 64 -4.24 9.72 21.88
CA ALA A 64 -4.82 10.93 22.44
C ALA A 64 -6.24 11.24 21.93
N SER A 65 -6.78 10.43 21.00
CA SER A 65 -8.09 10.69 20.39
C SER A 65 -8.88 9.42 20.12
N MET A 66 -10.19 9.52 20.31
CA MET A 66 -11.17 8.48 20.01
C MET A 66 -12.01 8.93 18.82
N THR A 67 -12.14 8.08 17.80
CA THR A 67 -13.03 8.32 16.66
C THR A 67 -14.20 7.35 16.70
N MET A 68 -15.40 7.91 16.80
CA MET A 68 -16.66 7.19 16.84
C MET A 68 -17.50 7.53 15.63
N TRP A 69 -18.12 6.51 15.07
CA TRP A 69 -19.22 6.69 14.14
C TRP A 69 -20.52 6.71 14.92
N LEU A 70 -21.39 7.65 14.59
CA LEU A 70 -22.65 7.92 15.27
C LEU A 70 -23.78 7.91 14.24
N ARG A 71 -24.91 7.32 14.61
CA ARG A 71 -26.18 7.50 13.91
C ARG A 71 -27.09 8.38 14.75
N LEU A 72 -27.35 9.58 14.25
CA LEU A 72 -28.09 10.63 14.93
C LEU A 72 -29.51 10.68 14.40
N VAL A 73 -30.46 10.83 15.31
CA VAL A 73 -31.83 11.23 15.05
C VAL A 73 -32.02 12.56 15.73
N GLU A 74 -32.02 13.63 14.95
CA GLU A 74 -32.13 15.01 15.42
C GLU A 74 -33.58 15.46 15.27
N GLN A 75 -34.14 16.10 16.30
CA GLN A 75 -35.50 16.61 16.31
C GLN A 75 -35.53 18.05 16.78
N TYR A 76 -36.26 18.90 16.06
CA TYR A 76 -36.56 20.25 16.52
C TYR A 76 -37.92 20.71 16.02
N ARG A 77 -38.50 21.70 16.69
CA ARG A 77 -39.81 22.23 16.33
C ARG A 77 -39.69 23.54 15.54
N ASN A 78 -40.33 23.58 14.38
CA ASN A 78 -40.55 24.78 13.59
C ASN A 78 -42.06 25.00 13.37
N PRO A 79 -42.71 25.85 14.18
CA PRO A 79 -44.14 26.11 14.08
C PRO A 79 -44.59 26.60 12.70
N SER A 80 -43.68 27.22 11.94
CA SER A 80 -43.96 27.78 10.62
C SER A 80 -44.11 26.71 9.53
N LEU A 81 -43.69 25.47 9.79
CA LEU A 81 -43.81 24.33 8.87
C LEU A 81 -45.03 23.43 9.17
N GLY A 82 -45.85 23.76 10.17
CA GLY A 82 -47.02 22.97 10.55
C GLY A 82 -48.25 23.25 9.68
N TRP A 83 -49.15 22.26 9.57
CA TRP A 83 -50.43 22.36 8.86
C TRP A 83 -51.55 21.64 9.61
N SER A 84 -52.81 21.96 9.29
CA SER A 84 -53.96 21.27 9.86
C SER A 84 -54.28 19.99 9.08
N LEU A 85 -54.56 18.89 9.80
CA LEU A 85 -55.00 17.62 9.22
C LEU A 85 -56.35 17.71 8.49
N THR A 86 -57.13 18.77 8.77
CA THR A 86 -58.38 19.05 8.06
C THR A 86 -58.16 19.66 6.68
N GLU A 87 -57.03 20.33 6.47
CA GLU A 87 -56.65 20.95 5.19
C GLU A 87 -55.77 20.01 4.36
N TYR A 88 -54.90 19.24 5.01
CA TYR A 88 -54.03 18.25 4.37
C TYR A 88 -54.03 16.94 5.17
N PRO A 89 -54.52 15.82 4.61
CA PRO A 89 -54.70 14.57 5.35
C PRO A 89 -53.41 13.78 5.61
N GLN A 90 -52.25 14.29 5.18
CA GLN A 90 -50.95 13.65 5.41
C GLN A 90 -50.41 14.04 6.79
N PRO A 91 -50.07 13.07 7.66
CA PRO A 91 -49.51 13.36 8.97
C PRO A 91 -48.07 13.84 8.87
N ALA A 92 -47.25 13.32 7.95
CA ALA A 92 -45.87 13.73 7.77
C ALA A 92 -45.47 13.71 6.28
N ILE A 93 -44.53 14.58 5.92
CA ILE A 93 -44.06 14.78 4.56
C ILE A 93 -42.53 14.65 4.53
N PRO A 94 -41.96 13.86 3.59
CA PRO A 94 -40.51 13.82 3.37
C PRO A 94 -40.05 15.09 2.64
N VAL A 95 -38.94 15.67 3.08
CA VAL A 95 -38.42 16.93 2.52
C VAL A 95 -36.92 16.80 2.19
N SER A 96 -36.45 17.56 1.20
CA SER A 96 -35.02 17.60 0.85
C SER A 96 -34.21 18.44 1.85
N ALA A 97 -32.92 18.10 2.03
CA ALA A 97 -32.01 18.80 2.94
C ALA A 97 -31.75 20.27 2.57
N GLY A 98 -31.96 20.65 1.31
CA GLY A 98 -31.91 22.05 0.91
C GLY A 98 -33.12 22.85 1.44
N ASP A 99 -34.29 22.23 1.53
CA ASP A 99 -35.56 22.92 1.71
C ASP A 99 -35.94 23.22 3.17
N VAL A 100 -35.16 22.73 4.12
CA VAL A 100 -35.41 22.86 5.55
C VAL A 100 -34.16 23.38 6.25
N TYR A 101 -34.35 24.29 7.21
CA TYR A 101 -33.26 24.77 8.06
C TYR A 101 -32.68 23.64 8.91
N LEU A 102 -31.36 23.51 9.01
CA LEU A 102 -30.72 22.49 9.84
C LEU A 102 -29.89 23.18 10.93
N PRO A 103 -30.22 23.03 12.23
CA PRO A 103 -29.41 23.57 13.30
C PRO A 103 -27.94 23.13 13.21
N GLU A 104 -27.00 24.04 13.51
CA GLU A 104 -25.58 23.74 13.47
C GLU A 104 -25.15 23.03 14.76
N LEU A 105 -24.80 21.74 14.65
CA LEU A 105 -24.25 20.93 15.72
C LEU A 105 -22.73 20.81 15.54
N ARG A 106 -21.96 21.21 16.55
CA ARG A 106 -20.50 21.17 16.58
C ARG A 106 -19.99 20.33 17.75
N SER A 107 -18.68 20.06 17.75
CA SER A 107 -17.99 19.48 18.90
C SER A 107 -17.24 20.57 19.65
N CYS A 108 -17.30 20.56 20.98
CA CYS A 108 -16.57 21.55 21.79
C CYS A 108 -15.08 21.18 21.96
N SER A 109 -14.27 22.18 22.32
CA SER A 109 -12.89 22.01 22.86
C SER A 109 -11.97 21.04 22.09
N GLY A 110 -11.73 21.30 20.80
CA GLY A 110 -10.72 20.59 20.00
C GLY A 110 -11.14 19.21 19.47
N GLY A 111 -12.40 18.81 19.68
CA GLY A 111 -13.03 17.71 18.95
C GLY A 111 -13.48 18.11 17.55
N VAL A 112 -13.67 17.13 16.67
CA VAL A 112 -14.17 17.34 15.31
C VAL A 112 -15.42 16.48 15.10
N LEU A 113 -16.53 17.12 14.72
CA LEU A 113 -17.77 16.45 14.33
C LEU A 113 -18.02 16.65 12.84
N GLU A 114 -17.87 15.60 12.05
CA GLU A 114 -18.18 15.59 10.62
C GLU A 114 -19.55 14.94 10.39
N ARG A 115 -20.55 15.76 10.05
CA ARG A 115 -21.89 15.27 9.69
C ARG A 115 -21.91 14.89 8.21
N LYS A 116 -22.40 13.68 7.89
CA LYS A 116 -22.71 13.30 6.51
C LYS A 116 -24.03 13.90 6.08
N LEU A 117 -24.30 13.90 4.77
CA LEU A 117 -25.60 14.32 4.25
C LEU A 117 -26.73 13.55 4.94
N PRO A 118 -27.82 14.23 5.34
CA PRO A 118 -28.99 13.58 5.93
C PRO A 118 -29.53 12.49 5.01
N SER A 119 -29.78 11.30 5.56
CA SER A 119 -30.35 10.18 4.81
C SER A 119 -31.86 10.31 4.64
N GLU A 120 -32.53 10.94 5.61
CA GLU A 120 -33.97 11.14 5.60
C GLU A 120 -34.35 12.35 6.46
N ILE A 121 -35.23 13.22 5.93
CA ILE A 121 -35.81 14.34 6.66
C ILE A 121 -37.33 14.24 6.52
N GLN A 122 -38.03 14.27 7.65
CA GLN A 122 -39.48 14.25 7.71
C GLN A 122 -39.98 15.44 8.53
N VAL A 123 -41.00 16.11 8.02
CA VAL A 123 -41.72 17.15 8.74
C VAL A 123 -43.10 16.63 9.08
N ASP A 124 -43.49 16.69 10.35
CA ASP A 124 -44.82 16.32 10.84
C ASP A 124 -45.79 17.51 10.78
N HIS A 125 -47.10 17.23 10.76
CA HIS A 125 -48.15 18.25 10.68
C HIS A 125 -48.11 19.26 11.83
N THR A 126 -47.51 18.88 12.96
CA THR A 126 -47.29 19.75 14.13
C THR A 126 -46.12 20.73 13.99
N GLY A 127 -45.36 20.63 12.89
CA GLY A 127 -44.15 21.40 12.61
C GLY A 127 -42.88 20.81 13.24
N ILE A 128 -42.90 19.54 13.67
CA ILE A 128 -41.70 18.86 14.17
C ILE A 128 -40.90 18.34 12.98
N VAL A 129 -39.63 18.71 12.92
CA VAL A 129 -38.68 18.24 11.90
C VAL A 129 -37.83 17.13 12.52
N THR A 130 -37.84 15.96 11.90
CA THR A 130 -36.98 14.83 12.26
C THR A 130 -35.95 14.61 11.16
N VAL A 131 -34.68 14.61 11.53
CA VAL A 131 -33.53 14.44 10.63
C VAL A 131 -32.77 13.19 11.05
N ARG A 132 -32.53 12.28 10.10
CA ARG A 132 -31.67 11.11 10.30
C ARG A 132 -30.36 11.34 9.57
N SER A 133 -29.25 11.28 10.29
CA SER A 133 -27.92 11.52 9.74
C SER A 133 -26.90 10.54 10.34
N ASP A 134 -25.86 10.25 9.57
CA ASP A 134 -24.66 9.57 10.09
C ASP A 134 -23.57 10.63 10.31
N ALA A 135 -22.83 10.53 11.40
CA ALA A 135 -21.78 11.47 11.77
C ALA A 135 -20.52 10.76 12.27
N ILE A 136 -19.36 11.38 12.07
CA ILE A 136 -18.08 10.93 12.60
C ILE A 136 -17.64 11.94 13.65
N MET A 137 -17.51 11.48 14.88
CA MET A 137 -17.04 12.29 16.01
C MET A 137 -15.63 11.85 16.39
N THR A 138 -14.68 12.77 16.32
CA THR A 138 -13.33 12.58 16.87
C THR A 138 -13.18 13.44 18.11
N SER A 139 -12.81 12.84 19.22
CA SER A 139 -12.73 13.53 20.50
C SER A 139 -11.49 13.17 21.29
N MET A 140 -11.13 14.02 22.26
CA MET A 140 -9.95 13.80 23.10
C MET A 140 -10.15 12.60 24.02
N CYS A 141 -9.10 11.79 24.13
CA CYS A 141 -9.06 10.68 25.06
C CYS A 141 -7.78 10.71 25.89
N ARG A 142 -7.92 10.68 27.22
CA ARG A 142 -6.78 10.66 28.14
C ARG A 142 -6.53 9.23 28.62
N PRO A 143 -5.38 8.62 28.28
CA PRO A 143 -5.04 7.29 28.75
C PRO A 143 -4.66 7.31 30.24
N SER A 144 -5.16 6.35 31.02
CA SER A 144 -4.65 6.04 32.37
C SER A 144 -3.82 4.77 32.31
N TYR A 145 -2.55 4.91 32.68
CA TYR A 145 -1.55 3.84 32.58
C TYR A 145 -1.44 2.98 33.84
N ASP A 146 -2.36 3.12 34.79
CA ASP A 146 -2.24 2.53 36.13
C ASP A 146 -2.33 0.99 36.12
N THR A 147 -2.97 0.41 35.10
CA THR A 147 -3.26 -1.04 35.01
C THR A 147 -2.93 -1.67 33.65
N TYR A 148 -1.89 -1.21 32.96
CA TYR A 148 -1.47 -1.75 31.66
C TYR A 148 -1.12 -3.26 31.74
N PRO A 149 -1.56 -4.14 30.80
CA PRO A 149 -2.20 -3.92 29.49
C PRO A 149 -3.73 -3.81 29.50
N TYR A 150 -4.30 -3.68 30.69
CA TYR A 150 -5.73 -3.45 30.93
C TYR A 150 -5.94 -1.98 31.29
N ASP A 151 -5.28 -1.10 30.55
CA ASP A 151 -5.40 0.35 30.66
C ASP A 151 -6.84 0.78 30.41
N ARG A 152 -7.30 1.73 31.21
CA ARG A 152 -8.61 2.36 31.06
C ARG A 152 -8.42 3.74 30.47
N ASN A 153 -9.01 3.97 29.31
CA ASN A 153 -8.94 5.26 28.64
C ASN A 153 -10.23 6.02 28.91
N ASN A 154 -10.10 7.21 29.51
CA ASN A 154 -11.22 8.10 29.75
C ASN A 154 -11.35 9.04 28.54
N CYS A 155 -12.33 8.77 27.70
CA CYS A 155 -12.65 9.59 26.53
C CYS A 155 -13.91 10.42 26.80
N PHE A 156 -14.04 11.56 26.12
CA PHE A 156 -15.21 12.43 26.24
C PHE A 156 -15.78 12.74 24.87
N MET A 157 -17.08 12.58 24.66
CA MET A 157 -17.78 13.13 23.50
C MET A 157 -18.42 14.44 23.91
N CYS A 158 -18.32 15.46 23.07
CA CYS A 158 -18.91 16.76 23.36
C CYS A 158 -19.74 17.26 22.19
N PHE A 159 -20.93 17.78 22.50
CA PHE A 159 -21.88 18.35 21.56
C PHE A 159 -22.23 19.77 21.96
N GLU A 160 -22.20 20.69 21.00
CA GLU A 160 -22.45 22.12 21.18
C GLU A 160 -23.39 22.63 20.07
N THR A 161 -24.34 23.48 20.41
CA THR A 161 -25.17 24.19 19.43
C THR A 161 -24.57 25.54 19.07
N HIS A 162 -24.38 25.80 17.78
CA HIS A 162 -23.89 27.09 17.28
C HIS A 162 -24.96 27.78 16.42
N ARG A 163 -25.23 29.07 16.65
CA ARG A 163 -26.17 29.90 15.85
C ARG A 163 -27.60 29.35 15.72
N ALA A 164 -28.16 28.74 16.75
CA ALA A 164 -29.52 28.19 16.74
C ALA A 164 -30.55 29.10 17.44
N GLY A 165 -31.10 30.10 16.72
CA GLY A 165 -32.19 30.94 17.24
C GLY A 165 -31.78 31.91 18.37
N THR A 166 -32.75 32.39 19.16
CA THR A 166 -32.48 33.29 20.32
C THR A 166 -31.99 32.55 21.57
N LYS A 167 -32.41 31.29 21.72
CA LYS A 167 -32.02 30.38 22.79
C LYS A 167 -32.20 28.95 22.29
N ALA A 168 -31.12 28.17 22.27
CA ALA A 168 -31.18 26.74 21.91
C ALA A 168 -31.03 25.88 23.17
N ARG A 169 -31.99 24.99 23.42
CA ARG A 169 -31.85 23.96 24.45
C ARG A 169 -31.44 22.66 23.76
N LEU A 170 -30.25 22.16 24.07
CA LEU A 170 -29.70 20.91 23.55
C LEU A 170 -29.94 19.76 24.54
N THR A 171 -30.66 18.74 24.10
CA THR A 171 -30.83 17.49 24.86
C THR A 171 -30.19 16.35 24.09
N VAL A 172 -29.17 15.68 24.64
CA VAL A 172 -28.53 14.52 24.00
C VAL A 172 -28.94 13.23 24.71
N ILE A 173 -29.59 12.32 23.98
CA ILE A 173 -30.07 11.04 24.51
C ILE A 173 -29.18 9.91 23.97
N ILE A 174 -28.60 9.12 24.86
CA ILE A 174 -27.82 7.92 24.52
C ILE A 174 -28.25 6.76 25.39
N ASN A 175 -28.69 5.67 24.76
CA ASN A 175 -28.88 4.39 25.43
C ASN A 175 -27.55 3.62 25.46
N GLY A 176 -27.11 3.16 26.63
CA GLY A 176 -25.81 2.49 26.80
C GLY A 176 -25.62 1.21 25.98
N THR A 177 -26.70 0.59 25.48
CA THR A 177 -26.65 -0.60 24.61
C THR A 177 -26.21 -0.29 23.17
N TYR A 178 -26.20 0.99 22.77
CA TYR A 178 -25.86 1.41 21.42
C TYR A 178 -24.38 1.72 21.22
N LEU A 179 -23.57 1.67 22.27
CA LEU A 179 -22.11 1.85 22.21
C LEU A 179 -21.41 0.50 22.02
N LYS A 180 -20.89 0.28 20.81
CA LYS A 180 -20.11 -0.93 20.50
C LYS A 180 -18.64 -0.61 20.31
N GLY A 181 -17.80 -1.34 21.05
CA GLY A 181 -16.35 -1.33 20.87
C GLY A 181 -15.89 -2.24 19.72
N THR A 182 -14.58 -2.39 19.58
CA THR A 182 -13.95 -3.33 18.64
C THR A 182 -13.63 -4.65 19.33
N PRO A 183 -13.26 -5.72 18.61
CA PRO A 183 -12.80 -6.97 19.24
C PRO A 183 -11.62 -6.75 20.21
N GLU A 184 -10.80 -5.73 19.94
CA GLU A 184 -9.61 -5.37 20.72
C GLU A 184 -9.91 -4.45 21.90
N VAL A 185 -10.99 -3.65 21.84
CA VAL A 185 -11.33 -2.63 22.83
C VAL A 185 -12.80 -2.72 23.21
N ILE A 186 -13.06 -3.00 24.47
CA ILE A 186 -14.40 -3.01 25.06
C ILE A 186 -14.73 -1.66 25.71
N ILE A 187 -15.98 -1.24 25.61
CA ILE A 187 -16.50 -0.05 26.30
C ILE A 187 -17.05 -0.52 27.65
N ILE A 188 -16.61 0.11 28.74
CA ILE A 188 -16.97 -0.31 30.11
C ILE A 188 -17.78 0.77 30.81
N GLY A 189 -18.92 0.36 31.37
CA GLY A 189 -19.73 1.17 32.26
C GLY A 189 -20.90 1.88 31.58
N PRO A 190 -21.87 2.38 32.38
CA PRO A 190 -22.95 3.20 31.87
C PRO A 190 -22.40 4.53 31.34
N VAL A 191 -23.00 5.03 30.27
CA VAL A 191 -22.73 6.37 29.74
C VAL A 191 -23.20 7.37 30.79
N ILE A 192 -22.29 8.18 31.33
CA ILE A 192 -22.64 9.23 32.28
C ILE A 192 -22.58 10.56 31.52
N ILE A 193 -23.72 11.23 31.37
CA ILE A 193 -23.78 12.65 31.01
C ILE A 193 -23.23 13.38 32.21
N THR A 194 -22.01 13.90 32.08
CA THR A 194 -21.25 14.40 33.23
C THR A 194 -21.48 15.88 33.49
N GLU A 195 -21.62 16.70 32.44
CA GLU A 195 -21.72 18.16 32.58
C GLU A 195 -22.58 18.74 31.45
N GLU A 196 -23.60 19.51 31.84
CA GLU A 196 -24.33 20.42 30.96
C GLU A 196 -23.94 21.84 31.36
N THR A 197 -23.40 22.63 30.43
CA THR A 197 -23.02 24.02 30.70
C THR A 197 -23.74 24.97 29.75
N GLU A 198 -24.25 26.06 30.28
CA GLU A 198 -24.83 27.17 29.51
C GLU A 198 -23.89 28.38 29.60
N TYR A 199 -23.56 28.97 28.45
CA TYR A 199 -22.80 30.22 28.38
C TYR A 199 -23.27 31.10 27.23
N GLU A 200 -22.80 32.36 27.23
CA GLU A 200 -23.18 33.37 26.25
C GLU A 200 -21.94 33.81 25.47
N GLU A 201 -21.97 33.62 24.15
CA GLU A 201 -20.87 34.02 23.25
C GLU A 201 -21.44 34.83 22.08
N GLY A 202 -21.00 36.08 21.95
CA GLY A 202 -21.47 36.98 20.87
C GLY A 202 -22.96 37.39 20.96
N GLY A 203 -23.58 37.34 22.14
CA GLY A 203 -25.00 37.68 22.36
C GLY A 203 -25.99 36.55 22.03
N MET A 204 -25.51 35.30 21.94
CA MET A 204 -26.31 34.09 21.73
C MET A 204 -26.09 33.11 22.90
N HIS A 205 -27.16 32.45 23.34
CA HIS A 205 -27.10 31.40 24.36
C HIS A 205 -26.72 30.06 23.73
N CYS A 206 -25.58 29.51 24.15
CA CYS A 206 -25.08 28.19 23.74
C CYS A 206 -25.19 27.20 24.91
N GLN A 207 -25.45 25.94 24.58
CA GLN A 207 -25.46 24.83 25.54
C GLN A 207 -24.52 23.73 25.08
N GLU A 208 -23.66 23.27 25.99
CA GLU A 208 -22.74 22.15 25.80
C GLU A 208 -23.17 20.93 26.60
N VAL A 209 -23.09 19.76 25.99
CA VAL A 209 -23.35 18.46 26.64
C VAL A 209 -22.12 17.57 26.53
N LEU A 210 -21.52 17.25 27.68
CA LEU A 210 -20.33 16.40 27.77
C LEU A 210 -20.67 14.98 28.23
N ILE A 211 -20.22 13.99 27.46
CA ILE A 211 -20.52 12.58 27.66
C ILE A 211 -19.23 11.80 27.86
N LYS A 212 -19.07 11.19 29.04
CA LYS A 212 -17.87 10.39 29.37
C LYS A 212 -18.02 8.94 28.90
N VAL A 213 -17.04 8.46 28.16
CA VAL A 213 -16.93 7.08 27.68
C VAL A 213 -15.63 6.46 28.20
N VAL A 214 -15.73 5.31 28.87
CA VAL A 214 -14.55 4.60 29.39
C VAL A 214 -14.28 3.38 28.50
N LEU A 215 -13.08 3.32 27.93
CA LEU A 215 -12.62 2.22 27.08
C LEU A 215 -11.60 1.35 27.83
N GLN A 216 -11.58 0.05 27.58
CA GLN A 216 -10.59 -0.88 28.10
C GLN A 216 -10.21 -1.91 27.03
N ARG A 217 -8.94 -2.32 26.96
CA ARG A 217 -8.50 -3.38 26.03
C ARG A 217 -9.04 -4.76 26.42
N ASN A 218 -9.36 -5.58 25.42
CA ASN A 218 -9.87 -6.93 25.60
C ASN A 218 -8.74 -7.90 25.97
N PRO A 219 -8.75 -8.49 27.19
CA PRO A 219 -7.70 -9.38 27.65
C PRO A 219 -7.53 -10.63 26.78
N THR A 220 -8.62 -11.15 26.23
CA THR A 220 -8.64 -12.41 25.49
C THR A 220 -7.88 -12.30 24.17
N VAL A 221 -7.97 -11.15 23.50
CA VAL A 221 -7.29 -10.92 22.21
C VAL A 221 -5.78 -10.79 22.42
N ILE A 222 -5.33 -10.10 23.47
CA ILE A 222 -3.91 -10.00 23.82
C ILE A 222 -3.34 -11.40 24.16
N MET A 223 -4.10 -12.21 24.91
CA MET A 223 -3.73 -13.60 25.20
C MET A 223 -3.60 -14.46 23.93
N LEU A 224 -4.51 -14.30 22.97
CA LEU A 224 -4.49 -15.08 21.72
C LEU A 224 -3.46 -14.59 20.70
N MET A 225 -3.20 -13.29 20.60
CA MET A 225 -2.30 -12.72 19.59
C MET A 225 -0.84 -12.65 20.05
N VAL A 226 -0.59 -12.54 21.34
CA VAL A 226 0.79 -12.38 21.88
C VAL A 226 1.23 -13.62 22.64
N PHE A 227 0.42 -14.10 23.59
CA PHE A 227 0.84 -15.20 24.48
C PHE A 227 0.77 -16.58 23.81
N LEU A 228 -0.27 -16.86 23.00
CA LEU A 228 -0.40 -18.15 22.34
C LEU A 228 0.72 -18.40 21.30
N PRO A 229 1.08 -17.44 20.41
CA PRO A 229 2.21 -17.63 19.49
C PRO A 229 3.54 -17.77 20.24
N ALA A 230 3.74 -16.98 21.31
CA ALA A 230 4.91 -17.13 22.16
C ALA A 230 4.99 -18.55 22.78
N LEU A 231 3.88 -19.06 23.34
CA LEU A 231 3.79 -20.40 23.91
C LEU A 231 4.06 -21.51 22.88
N LEU A 232 3.50 -21.39 21.67
CA LEU A 232 3.74 -22.35 20.58
C LEU A 232 5.22 -22.39 20.17
N LEU A 233 5.88 -21.22 20.14
CA LEU A 233 7.31 -21.12 19.92
C LEU A 233 8.13 -21.71 21.08
N TYR A 234 7.71 -21.53 22.34
CA TYR A 234 8.35 -22.21 23.48
C TYR A 234 8.26 -23.74 23.36
N ILE A 235 7.11 -24.26 22.91
CA ILE A 235 6.91 -25.70 22.68
C ILE A 235 7.79 -26.19 21.52
N GLU A 236 7.88 -25.43 20.44
CA GLU A 236 8.74 -25.74 19.29
C GLU A 236 10.22 -25.79 19.69
N ILE A 237 10.72 -24.78 20.41
CA ILE A 237 12.08 -24.75 20.96
C ILE A 237 12.33 -25.97 21.87
N PHE A 238 11.37 -26.31 22.74
CA PHE A 238 11.49 -27.47 23.63
C PHE A 238 11.52 -28.81 22.88
N LEU A 239 10.73 -28.95 21.80
CA LEU A 239 10.68 -30.14 20.96
C LEU A 239 11.97 -30.33 20.15
N VAL A 240 12.52 -29.25 19.59
CA VAL A 240 13.83 -29.24 18.91
C VAL A 240 14.95 -29.62 19.88
N LEU A 241 14.86 -29.20 21.15
CA LEU A 241 15.85 -29.55 22.18
C LEU A 241 15.80 -31.02 22.64
N ARG A 242 14.73 -31.78 22.32
CA ARG A 242 14.55 -33.17 22.80
C ARG A 242 15.16 -34.23 21.88
N PHE A 243 15.45 -33.91 20.62
CA PHE A 243 15.94 -34.83 19.59
C PHE A 243 17.08 -34.16 18.79
N PRO A 244 18.38 -34.46 19.04
CA PRO A 244 19.45 -33.66 18.43
C PRO A 244 20.18 -34.34 17.26
N ASP A 245 20.37 -33.59 16.17
CA ASP A 245 21.53 -33.72 15.26
C ASP A 245 22.11 -32.34 14.86
N VAL A 246 23.40 -32.30 14.46
CA VAL A 246 24.30 -31.13 14.50
C VAL A 246 23.89 -29.92 13.62
N GLU A 247 22.98 -30.07 12.64
CA GLU A 247 22.49 -28.96 11.79
C GLU A 247 21.56 -27.96 12.51
N GLU A 248 21.12 -28.28 13.73
CA GLU A 248 20.05 -27.57 14.44
C GLU A 248 20.47 -26.34 15.24
N PHE A 249 21.78 -26.14 15.49
CA PHE A 249 22.25 -24.89 16.12
C PHE A 249 21.96 -23.67 15.24
N LYS A 250 21.93 -23.90 13.91
CA LYS A 250 21.55 -22.90 12.91
C LYS A 250 20.04 -22.65 12.90
N MET A 251 19.21 -23.69 13.01
CA MET A 251 17.75 -23.53 13.15
C MET A 251 17.35 -22.84 14.45
N LEU A 252 18.05 -23.10 15.56
CA LEU A 252 17.81 -22.40 16.83
C LEU A 252 18.18 -20.91 16.73
N LEU A 253 19.28 -20.58 16.06
CA LEU A 253 19.70 -19.18 15.83
C LEU A 253 18.77 -18.47 14.84
N GLU A 254 18.31 -19.15 13.80
CA GLU A 254 17.35 -18.62 12.82
C GLU A 254 15.96 -18.46 13.45
N GLY A 255 15.49 -19.42 14.25
CA GLY A 255 14.22 -19.35 14.96
C GLY A 255 14.19 -18.27 16.04
N THR A 256 15.27 -18.14 16.82
CA THR A 256 15.42 -17.05 17.80
C THR A 256 15.58 -15.68 17.13
N SER A 257 16.24 -15.61 15.98
CA SER A 257 16.31 -14.41 15.13
C SER A 257 14.93 -14.03 14.59
N VAL A 258 14.18 -14.96 14.00
CA VAL A 258 12.82 -14.71 13.48
C VAL A 258 11.88 -14.27 14.60
N TYR A 259 11.96 -14.91 15.78
CA TYR A 259 11.19 -14.50 16.95
C TYR A 259 11.58 -13.12 17.48
N ALA A 260 12.88 -12.80 17.52
CA ALA A 260 13.37 -11.49 17.89
C ALA A 260 12.91 -10.42 16.88
N THR A 261 12.91 -10.73 15.58
CA THR A 261 12.50 -9.81 14.50
C THR A 261 10.99 -9.57 14.53
N LEU A 262 10.19 -10.62 14.75
CA LEU A 262 8.73 -10.52 14.89
C LEU A 262 8.34 -9.72 16.13
N ASN A 263 9.04 -9.91 17.25
CA ASN A 263 8.79 -9.13 18.46
C ASN A 263 9.34 -7.70 18.37
N LEU A 264 10.45 -7.45 17.66
CA LEU A 264 10.90 -6.09 17.36
C LEU A 264 9.89 -5.37 16.47
N ALA A 265 9.27 -6.06 15.49
CA ALA A 265 8.19 -5.50 14.70
C ALA A 265 6.95 -5.20 15.56
N ILE A 266 6.59 -6.08 16.49
CA ILE A 266 5.49 -5.84 17.46
C ILE A 266 5.84 -4.66 18.39
N VAL A 267 7.08 -4.58 18.88
CA VAL A 267 7.57 -3.47 19.72
C VAL A 267 7.64 -2.17 18.93
N GLU A 268 8.03 -2.18 17.65
CA GLU A 268 8.06 -0.99 16.77
C GLU A 268 6.63 -0.52 16.46
N VAL A 269 5.69 -1.44 16.28
CA VAL A 269 4.25 -1.14 16.19
C VAL A 269 3.74 -0.53 17.50
N LEU A 270 4.16 -1.04 18.66
CA LEU A 270 3.76 -0.53 19.98
C LEU A 270 4.48 0.78 20.38
N ALA A 271 5.72 0.99 19.95
CA ALA A 271 6.58 2.14 20.28
C ALA A 271 6.25 3.40 19.47
N ARG A 272 5.36 3.30 18.46
CA ARG A 272 4.71 4.48 17.84
C ARG A 272 3.86 5.28 18.83
N THR A 273 3.59 4.72 20.00
CA THR A 273 3.00 5.43 21.14
C THR A 273 4.16 5.95 22.01
N ASN A 274 4.25 7.27 22.24
CA ASN A 274 5.42 7.98 22.82
C ASN A 274 5.81 7.61 24.28
N THR A 275 5.36 6.47 24.80
CA THR A 275 5.75 5.92 26.10
C THR A 275 5.90 4.41 25.96
N LEU A 276 7.11 3.87 26.18
CA LEU A 276 7.35 2.43 26.15
C LEU A 276 6.46 1.74 27.23
N PRO A 277 5.45 0.96 26.86
CA PRO A 277 4.50 0.41 27.84
C PRO A 277 5.15 -0.64 28.74
N GLY A 278 4.53 -0.98 29.87
CA GLY A 278 5.01 -2.01 30.81
C GLY A 278 5.26 -3.38 30.16
N ILE A 279 4.55 -3.72 29.07
CA ILE A 279 4.83 -4.91 28.24
C ILE A 279 6.22 -4.82 27.63
N GLY A 280 6.67 -3.67 27.13
CA GLY A 280 8.01 -3.52 26.56
C GLY A 280 9.11 -3.81 27.59
N LYS A 281 8.91 -3.44 28.86
CA LYS A 281 9.82 -3.79 29.96
C LYS A 281 9.74 -5.26 30.33
N TYR A 282 8.55 -5.86 30.33
CA TYR A 282 8.37 -7.28 30.65
C TYR A 282 8.87 -8.20 29.53
N THR A 283 8.65 -7.85 28.25
CA THR A 283 9.18 -8.58 27.09
C THR A 283 10.68 -8.41 26.97
N SER A 284 11.23 -7.23 27.22
CA SER A 284 12.69 -7.05 27.28
C SER A 284 13.29 -7.79 28.48
N GLY A 285 12.61 -7.80 29.62
CA GLY A 285 13.03 -8.54 30.81
C GLY A 285 13.00 -10.05 30.60
N SER A 286 11.95 -10.58 29.98
CA SER A 286 11.85 -12.01 29.65
C SER A 286 12.87 -12.42 28.58
N GLN A 287 13.20 -11.53 27.64
CA GLN A 287 14.30 -11.73 26.68
C GLN A 287 15.66 -11.83 27.37
N VAL A 288 15.95 -10.96 28.34
CA VAL A 288 17.21 -11.03 29.12
C VAL A 288 17.27 -12.34 29.92
N VAL A 289 16.17 -12.75 30.54
CA VAL A 289 16.11 -14.02 31.28
C VAL A 289 16.29 -15.23 30.34
N LEU A 290 15.69 -15.20 29.15
CA LEU A 290 15.86 -16.23 28.11
C LEU A 290 17.31 -16.31 27.60
N LEU A 291 17.95 -15.17 27.40
CA LEU A 291 19.35 -15.10 27.01
C LEU A 291 20.24 -15.69 28.11
N LEU A 292 19.97 -15.35 29.38
CA LEU A 292 20.70 -15.89 30.51
C LEU A 292 20.48 -17.40 30.72
N LEU A 293 19.25 -17.89 30.55
CA LEU A 293 18.93 -19.33 30.66
C LEU A 293 19.54 -20.15 29.52
N SER A 294 19.52 -19.64 28.29
CA SER A 294 20.17 -20.29 27.14
C SER A 294 21.70 -20.33 27.30
N ILE A 295 22.31 -19.24 27.77
CA ILE A 295 23.74 -19.19 28.11
C ILE A 295 24.08 -20.17 29.25
N LEU A 296 23.29 -20.16 30.34
CA LEU A 296 23.50 -21.05 31.49
C LEU A 296 23.42 -22.52 31.07
N PHE A 297 22.48 -22.88 30.20
CA PHE A 297 22.32 -24.26 29.74
C PHE A 297 23.44 -24.70 28.78
N VAL A 298 23.92 -23.81 27.92
CA VAL A 298 25.11 -24.04 27.09
C VAL A 298 26.35 -24.26 27.96
N LEU A 299 26.51 -23.46 29.03
CA LEU A 299 27.60 -23.61 29.99
C LEU A 299 27.52 -24.93 30.75
N ILE A 300 26.34 -25.30 31.27
CA ILE A 300 26.11 -26.59 31.94
C ILE A 300 26.44 -27.75 31.00
N ARG A 301 26.06 -27.67 29.72
CA ARG A 301 26.33 -28.71 28.72
C ARG A 301 27.81 -28.77 28.32
N HIS A 302 28.48 -27.64 28.17
CA HIS A 302 29.93 -27.60 27.96
C HIS A 302 30.65 -28.29 29.13
N TRP A 303 30.18 -28.04 30.35
CA TRP A 303 30.73 -28.61 31.57
C TRP A 303 30.44 -30.12 31.71
N THR A 304 29.23 -30.59 31.35
CA THR A 304 28.91 -32.03 31.36
C THR A 304 29.59 -32.80 30.23
N LYS A 305 29.79 -32.20 29.05
CA LYS A 305 30.56 -32.81 27.95
C LYS A 305 32.04 -32.95 28.31
N GLN A 306 32.65 -31.96 28.99
CA GLN A 306 34.02 -32.09 29.51
C GLN A 306 34.16 -33.18 30.59
N ARG A 307 33.09 -33.48 31.34
CA ARG A 307 33.07 -34.60 32.31
C ARG A 307 32.83 -35.97 31.69
N ALA A 308 32.25 -36.02 30.49
CA ALA A 308 31.89 -37.27 29.81
C ALA A 308 33.03 -37.89 28.99
N GLU A 309 34.18 -37.22 28.82
CA GLU A 309 35.39 -37.82 28.25
C GLU A 309 36.31 -38.37 29.37
N PRO A 310 36.48 -39.71 29.48
CA PRO A 310 37.51 -40.27 30.36
C PRO A 310 38.88 -40.26 29.69
N LYS A 311 39.93 -40.04 30.48
CA LYS A 311 41.34 -40.17 30.08
C LYS A 311 41.71 -41.65 29.82
N SER A 312 42.16 -41.91 28.59
CA SER A 312 43.15 -42.94 28.15
C SER A 312 42.76 -44.41 27.84
N SER A 313 43.29 -44.87 26.69
CA SER A 313 44.03 -46.12 26.42
C SER A 313 43.38 -47.33 25.68
N LYS A 314 43.99 -47.65 24.52
CA LYS A 314 44.40 -48.96 23.91
C LYS A 314 43.42 -50.16 23.73
N THR A 315 43.62 -50.86 22.58
CA THR A 315 43.29 -52.26 22.17
C THR A 315 41.81 -52.60 21.87
N SER A 316 41.38 -53.52 20.98
CA SER A 316 41.87 -54.23 19.78
C SER A 316 40.75 -55.16 19.25
N ARG A 317 40.57 -55.29 17.92
CA ARG A 317 40.00 -56.43 17.13
C ARG A 317 38.50 -56.89 17.27
N HIS A 318 37.86 -56.97 16.08
CA HIS A 318 36.66 -57.67 15.53
C HIS A 318 36.42 -59.17 15.93
N PRO A 319 35.43 -59.98 15.41
CA PRO A 319 34.21 -59.82 14.55
C PRO A 319 32.94 -60.72 14.91
N LEU A 320 31.90 -60.75 14.03
CA LEU A 320 30.77 -61.74 13.84
C LEU A 320 29.61 -61.67 14.87
N GLU A 321 28.30 -61.82 14.62
CA GLU A 321 27.37 -62.33 13.57
C GLU A 321 25.98 -61.69 13.92
N SER A 322 24.95 -61.47 13.08
CA SER A 322 24.18 -62.44 12.28
C SER A 322 23.10 -61.71 11.40
N TRP A 323 22.93 -62.16 10.16
CA TRP A 323 21.80 -61.95 9.22
C TRP A 323 20.90 -63.23 9.23
N PRO A 324 19.66 -63.34 8.64
CA PRO A 324 19.38 -63.06 7.22
C PRO A 324 17.93 -62.77 6.70
N THR A 325 17.88 -62.04 5.56
CA THR A 325 17.12 -62.24 4.27
C THR A 325 15.57 -62.20 4.13
N LYS A 326 15.11 -61.43 3.11
CA LYS A 326 14.47 -61.86 1.83
C LYS A 326 14.19 -60.60 0.94
N HIS A 327 14.88 -60.35 -0.19
CA HIS A 327 14.70 -60.85 -1.59
C HIS A 327 13.42 -60.34 -2.28
N HIS A 328 13.33 -59.83 -3.52
CA HIS A 328 14.12 -59.66 -4.77
C HIS A 328 13.49 -58.45 -5.53
N GLY A 329 13.98 -57.82 -6.61
CA GLY A 329 15.03 -58.07 -7.60
C GLY A 329 14.71 -57.18 -8.83
N VAL A 330 15.74 -56.61 -9.45
CA VAL A 330 15.69 -55.90 -10.74
C VAL A 330 16.15 -56.88 -11.82
N LEU A 331 15.50 -56.90 -13.00
CA LEU A 331 16.12 -57.37 -14.24
C LEU A 331 15.51 -56.65 -15.47
N LEU A 332 16.42 -56.34 -16.40
CA LEU A 332 16.25 -55.69 -17.70
C LEU A 332 15.88 -56.71 -18.81
N LEU A 333 15.27 -56.18 -19.89
CA LEU A 333 15.56 -56.40 -21.34
C LEU A 333 14.32 -56.60 -22.24
N GLU A 334 14.23 -55.66 -23.19
CA GLU A 334 13.87 -55.71 -24.63
C GLU A 334 12.75 -56.60 -25.23
N GLU A 335 12.02 -55.92 -26.12
CA GLU A 335 11.36 -56.34 -27.38
C GLU A 335 10.13 -57.28 -27.39
N SER A 336 8.99 -56.74 -27.81
CA SER A 336 8.37 -57.09 -29.12
C SER A 336 7.14 -56.22 -29.43
N GLN A 337 7.00 -55.94 -30.72
CA GLN A 337 5.99 -55.12 -31.35
C GLN A 337 4.60 -55.79 -31.41
N THR A 338 3.55 -54.97 -31.47
CA THR A 338 2.43 -54.96 -32.47
C THR A 338 1.05 -54.72 -31.84
N SER A 339 0.47 -53.54 -32.10
CA SER A 339 -0.83 -53.37 -32.77
C SER A 339 -1.20 -51.87 -32.92
N THR A 340 -1.13 -51.45 -34.18
CA THR A 340 -1.77 -50.32 -34.91
C THR A 340 -3.28 -50.16 -34.59
N SER A 341 -3.98 -49.01 -34.67
CA SER A 341 -3.85 -47.70 -35.36
C SER A 341 -5.03 -46.73 -34.94
N PRO A 342 -5.43 -45.63 -35.65
CA PRO A 342 -4.85 -44.27 -35.66
C PRO A 342 -5.86 -43.08 -35.52
N SER A 343 -5.38 -41.85 -35.30
CA SER A 343 -5.93 -40.55 -35.85
C SER A 343 -5.06 -39.38 -35.34
N SER A 344 -4.16 -38.81 -36.15
CA SER A 344 -4.33 -37.70 -37.12
C SER A 344 -4.41 -36.30 -36.50
N PHE A 345 -3.29 -35.57 -36.47
CA PHE A 345 -3.12 -34.19 -36.99
C PHE A 345 -1.67 -33.74 -36.72
N GLY A 346 -0.82 -33.80 -37.74
CA GLY A 346 0.54 -33.24 -37.72
C GLY A 346 0.56 -31.90 -38.44
N TYR A 347 1.06 -30.86 -37.79
CA TYR A 347 1.42 -29.60 -38.45
C TYR A 347 2.82 -29.71 -39.03
N THR A 348 3.02 -29.20 -40.25
CA THR A 348 4.31 -29.27 -40.94
C THR A 348 5.15 -28.02 -40.65
N THR A 349 6.48 -28.12 -40.81
CA THR A 349 7.44 -27.03 -40.58
C THR A 349 7.24 -25.81 -41.50
N GLY A 350 6.40 -25.90 -42.53
CA GLY A 350 5.95 -24.79 -43.37
C GLY A 350 4.96 -23.86 -42.66
N ASP A 351 4.03 -24.42 -41.89
CA ASP A 351 2.94 -23.68 -41.20
C ASP A 351 3.51 -22.74 -40.13
N TYR A 352 4.61 -23.13 -39.49
CA TYR A 352 5.29 -22.32 -38.47
C TYR A 352 5.96 -21.07 -39.07
N ARG A 353 6.47 -21.15 -40.31
CA ARG A 353 7.08 -19.98 -40.99
C ARG A 353 6.05 -19.00 -41.52
N GLU A 354 4.85 -19.46 -41.82
CA GLU A 354 3.74 -18.61 -42.22
C GLU A 354 3.13 -17.90 -41.01
N TYR A 355 2.95 -18.61 -39.88
CA TYR A 355 2.60 -18.01 -38.60
C TYR A 355 3.60 -16.94 -38.15
N LEU A 356 4.91 -17.18 -38.28
CA LEU A 356 5.95 -16.20 -37.92
C LEU A 356 5.97 -14.97 -38.83
N ARG A 357 5.61 -15.11 -40.12
CA ARG A 357 5.47 -13.97 -41.04
C ARG A 357 4.22 -13.17 -40.73
N TRP A 358 3.10 -13.84 -40.49
CA TRP A 358 1.86 -13.19 -40.06
C TRP A 358 2.05 -12.46 -38.71
N ALA A 359 2.68 -13.12 -37.73
CA ALA A 359 2.95 -12.53 -36.42
C ALA A 359 3.85 -11.30 -36.53
N ARG A 360 4.86 -11.31 -37.42
CA ARG A 360 5.74 -10.15 -37.64
C ARG A 360 5.00 -8.97 -38.26
N GLY A 361 4.17 -9.20 -39.28
CA GLY A 361 3.33 -8.15 -39.88
C GLY A 361 2.25 -7.63 -38.92
N TRP A 362 1.71 -8.48 -38.05
CA TRP A 362 0.75 -8.08 -37.02
C TRP A 362 1.40 -7.24 -35.92
N ILE A 363 2.62 -7.59 -35.49
CA ILE A 363 3.43 -6.84 -34.50
C ILE A 363 3.82 -5.46 -35.02
N GLU A 364 4.16 -5.34 -36.31
CA GLU A 364 4.47 -4.06 -36.95
C GLU A 364 3.24 -3.13 -37.03
N GLY A 365 2.02 -3.68 -37.04
CA GLY A 365 0.77 -2.92 -37.09
C GLY A 365 0.15 -2.55 -35.72
N HIS A 366 0.58 -3.16 -34.61
CA HIS A 366 -0.04 -2.99 -33.29
C HIS A 366 0.99 -2.89 -32.15
N PRO A 367 1.81 -1.82 -32.09
CA PRO A 367 2.83 -1.64 -31.06
C PRO A 367 2.23 -1.64 -29.64
N GLU A 368 1.01 -1.15 -29.46
CA GLU A 368 0.30 -1.12 -28.18
C GLU A 368 -0.01 -2.52 -27.62
N ALA A 369 -0.21 -3.52 -28.50
CA ALA A 369 -0.47 -4.89 -28.10
C ALA A 369 0.79 -5.61 -27.57
N THR A 370 1.99 -5.20 -28.00
CA THR A 370 3.25 -5.76 -27.47
C THR A 370 3.51 -5.35 -26.03
N ALA A 371 3.07 -4.15 -25.61
CA ALA A 371 3.13 -3.72 -24.22
C ALA A 371 2.18 -4.53 -23.31
N LEU A 372 1.00 -4.91 -23.83
CA LEU A 372 0.01 -5.74 -23.13
C LEU A 372 0.39 -7.23 -23.05
N ALA A 373 1.08 -7.78 -24.05
CA ALA A 373 1.54 -9.17 -24.04
C ALA A 373 2.57 -9.47 -22.94
N VAL A 374 3.24 -8.44 -22.40
CA VAL A 374 4.16 -8.56 -21.25
C VAL A 374 3.42 -8.56 -19.90
N MET A 375 2.17 -8.10 -19.85
CA MET A 375 1.42 -7.86 -18.60
C MET A 375 0.65 -9.08 -18.05
N THR A 376 0.60 -10.21 -18.77
CA THR A 376 -0.01 -11.45 -18.26
C THR A 376 1.08 -12.46 -17.89
N ILE A 377 1.32 -12.61 -16.59
CA ILE A 377 2.24 -13.64 -16.06
C ILE A 377 1.55 -15.00 -16.23
N SER A 378 1.71 -15.62 -17.39
CA SER A 378 1.53 -17.07 -17.53
C SER A 378 2.77 -17.75 -16.95
N TYR A 379 2.62 -18.29 -15.73
CA TYR A 379 3.73 -18.85 -14.94
C TYR A 379 4.42 -20.07 -15.57
N SER A 380 3.84 -20.72 -16.59
CA SER A 380 4.41 -21.96 -17.15
C SER A 380 5.58 -21.75 -18.14
N GLY A 381 5.85 -20.52 -18.60
CA GLY A 381 6.92 -20.28 -19.59
C GLY A 381 7.47 -18.85 -19.70
N SER A 382 6.86 -17.87 -19.01
CA SER A 382 7.31 -16.46 -19.09
C SER A 382 8.65 -16.23 -18.36
N PHE A 383 8.88 -16.92 -17.23
CA PHE A 383 10.10 -16.72 -16.43
C PHE A 383 11.38 -17.20 -17.13
N ILE A 384 11.33 -18.34 -17.83
CA ILE A 384 12.49 -18.83 -18.60
C ILE A 384 12.83 -17.85 -19.73
N ARG A 385 11.82 -17.25 -20.38
CA ARG A 385 12.04 -16.20 -21.40
C ARG A 385 12.68 -14.95 -20.81
N LEU A 386 12.33 -14.57 -19.56
CA LEU A 386 12.97 -13.48 -18.83
C LEU A 386 14.47 -13.75 -18.58
N LEU A 387 14.83 -14.98 -18.20
CA LEU A 387 16.24 -15.37 -17.98
C LEU A 387 17.11 -15.28 -19.25
N LEU A 388 16.52 -15.37 -20.44
CA LEU A 388 17.22 -15.28 -21.72
C LEU A 388 17.36 -13.84 -22.25
N ARG A 389 16.77 -12.84 -21.57
CA ARG A 389 16.88 -11.44 -21.97
C ARG A 389 18.28 -10.89 -21.66
N TRP A 390 18.85 -10.10 -22.56
CA TRP A 390 20.17 -9.47 -22.37
C TRP A 390 20.11 -8.04 -21.77
N LYS A 391 19.21 -7.19 -22.29
CA LYS A 391 19.09 -5.80 -21.82
C LYS A 391 18.42 -5.75 -20.44
N GLY A 392 19.03 -5.04 -19.48
CA GLY A 392 18.56 -4.98 -18.08
C GLY A 392 18.59 -6.32 -17.35
N SER A 393 19.54 -7.20 -17.70
CA SER A 393 19.61 -8.55 -17.12
C SER A 393 20.83 -8.78 -16.25
N ILE A 394 20.71 -9.77 -15.37
CA ILE A 394 21.78 -10.22 -14.48
C ILE A 394 23.03 -10.65 -15.26
N TRP A 395 22.87 -11.16 -16.49
CA TRP A 395 23.98 -11.54 -17.36
C TRP A 395 24.80 -10.34 -17.80
N ARG A 396 24.13 -9.28 -18.27
CA ARG A 396 24.80 -8.05 -18.70
C ARG A 396 25.51 -7.35 -17.51
N SER A 397 24.95 -7.47 -16.31
CA SER A 397 25.52 -6.85 -15.10
C SER A 397 26.72 -7.63 -14.51
N THR A 398 26.81 -8.96 -14.69
CA THR A 398 27.80 -9.81 -13.99
C THR A 398 28.84 -10.50 -14.88
N TRP A 399 28.72 -10.45 -16.21
CA TRP A 399 29.57 -11.25 -17.11
C TRP A 399 31.07 -10.93 -17.00
N ARG A 400 31.43 -9.67 -16.71
CA ARG A 400 32.85 -9.26 -16.60
C ARG A 400 33.49 -9.87 -15.37
N GLU A 401 32.81 -9.79 -14.23
CA GLU A 401 33.26 -10.35 -12.96
C GLU A 401 33.27 -11.88 -13.01
N LEU A 402 32.27 -12.49 -13.65
CA LEU A 402 32.24 -13.93 -13.86
C LEU A 402 33.41 -14.39 -14.73
N LEU A 403 33.73 -13.66 -15.81
CA LEU A 403 34.88 -13.97 -16.66
C LEU A 403 36.19 -13.91 -15.86
N VAL A 404 36.40 -12.85 -15.06
CA VAL A 404 37.58 -12.72 -14.19
C VAL A 404 37.64 -13.87 -13.19
N PHE A 405 36.52 -14.22 -12.55
CA PHE A 405 36.45 -15.34 -11.61
C PHE A 405 36.82 -16.66 -12.29
N LEU A 406 36.30 -16.95 -13.48
CA LEU A 406 36.61 -18.16 -14.23
C LEU A 406 38.09 -18.22 -14.66
N VAL A 407 38.65 -17.10 -15.14
CA VAL A 407 40.07 -17.03 -15.51
C VAL A 407 40.96 -17.34 -14.30
N LEU A 408 40.68 -16.74 -13.14
CA LEU A 408 41.43 -17.02 -11.91
C LEU A 408 41.23 -18.46 -11.43
N TYR A 409 40.00 -18.98 -11.49
CA TYR A 409 39.68 -20.35 -11.10
C TYR A 409 40.47 -21.36 -11.94
N TYR A 410 40.47 -21.19 -13.27
CA TYR A 410 41.22 -22.06 -14.17
C TYR A 410 42.73 -21.85 -14.08
N ALA A 411 43.22 -20.64 -13.83
CA ALA A 411 44.64 -20.40 -13.59
C ALA A 411 45.14 -21.20 -12.37
N ILE A 412 44.39 -21.21 -11.27
CA ILE A 412 44.69 -22.03 -10.09
C ILE A 412 44.63 -23.53 -10.43
N ARG A 413 43.62 -23.95 -11.21
CA ARG A 413 43.47 -25.34 -11.64
C ARG A 413 44.64 -25.80 -12.53
N PHE A 414 45.06 -24.99 -13.50
CA PHE A 414 46.21 -25.27 -14.36
C PHE A 414 47.51 -25.26 -13.58
N PHE A 415 47.67 -24.37 -12.61
CA PHE A 415 48.80 -24.39 -11.70
C PHE A 415 48.87 -25.71 -10.92
N TYR A 416 47.74 -26.19 -10.40
CA TYR A 416 47.67 -27.47 -9.69
C TYR A 416 47.96 -28.70 -10.59
N LEU A 417 47.43 -28.71 -11.81
CA LEU A 417 47.53 -29.87 -12.71
C LEU A 417 48.82 -29.91 -13.55
N LEU A 418 49.24 -28.77 -14.10
CA LEU A 418 50.37 -28.66 -15.03
C LEU A 418 51.56 -27.92 -14.41
N GLY A 419 51.30 -26.88 -13.61
CA GLY A 419 52.35 -26.09 -12.96
C GLY A 419 53.15 -26.88 -11.94
N LEU A 420 52.47 -27.55 -10.99
CA LEU A 420 53.15 -28.34 -9.95
C LEU A 420 54.05 -29.45 -10.53
N PRO A 421 53.61 -30.29 -11.49
CA PRO A 421 54.50 -31.29 -12.08
C PRO A 421 55.64 -30.73 -12.93
N ALA A 422 55.50 -29.52 -13.47
CA ALA A 422 56.55 -28.88 -14.26
C ALA A 422 57.61 -28.17 -13.39
N ILE A 423 57.26 -27.82 -12.15
CA ILE A 423 58.15 -27.14 -11.19
C ILE A 423 58.94 -28.14 -10.34
N PHE A 424 58.34 -29.29 -10.00
CA PHE A 424 58.94 -30.30 -9.14
C PHE A 424 59.24 -31.57 -9.93
N ASP A 425 60.50 -31.81 -10.25
CA ASP A 425 60.98 -33.05 -10.90
C ASP A 425 60.96 -34.24 -9.92
N GLU A 426 61.09 -33.99 -8.62
CA GLU A 426 61.11 -35.02 -7.58
C GLU A 426 59.71 -35.36 -7.07
N LYS A 427 59.34 -36.65 -7.14
CA LYS A 427 57.98 -37.15 -6.84
C LYS A 427 57.55 -36.89 -5.39
N ASP A 428 58.48 -36.98 -4.44
CA ASP A 428 58.18 -36.82 -3.01
C ASP A 428 57.85 -35.37 -2.64
N ASP A 429 58.55 -34.40 -3.23
CA ASP A 429 58.28 -32.97 -3.05
C ASP A 429 56.98 -32.55 -3.73
N LEU A 430 56.73 -33.06 -4.94
CA LEU A 430 55.47 -32.86 -5.65
C LEU A 430 54.27 -33.33 -4.81
N GLU A 431 54.35 -34.52 -4.21
CA GLU A 431 53.29 -35.03 -3.33
C GLU A 431 53.11 -34.20 -2.06
N ARG A 432 54.21 -33.72 -1.46
CA ARG A 432 54.16 -32.86 -0.27
C ARG A 432 53.47 -31.54 -0.57
N PHE A 433 53.83 -30.87 -1.66
CA PHE A 433 53.19 -29.61 -2.07
C PHE A 433 51.73 -29.81 -2.46
N ARG A 434 51.40 -30.89 -3.17
CA ARG A 434 50.01 -31.25 -3.46
C ARG A 434 49.22 -31.37 -2.16
N LYS A 435 49.67 -32.18 -1.19
CA LYS A 435 49.02 -32.37 0.13
C LYS A 435 48.77 -31.03 0.85
N ASN A 436 49.76 -30.13 0.84
CA ASN A 436 49.62 -28.80 1.43
C ASN A 436 48.56 -27.95 0.71
N PHE A 437 48.53 -27.99 -0.63
CA PHE A 437 47.52 -27.32 -1.44
C PHE A 437 46.11 -27.88 -1.17
N GLU A 438 45.94 -29.20 -1.10
CA GLU A 438 44.65 -29.81 -0.77
C GLU A 438 44.17 -29.39 0.63
N SER A 439 45.10 -29.32 1.59
CA SER A 439 44.78 -28.86 2.94
C SER A 439 44.37 -27.39 2.97
N LEU A 440 45.01 -26.54 2.15
CA LEU A 440 44.64 -25.14 1.98
C LEU A 440 43.24 -24.99 1.35
N CYS A 441 42.93 -25.78 0.31
CA CYS A 441 41.60 -25.81 -0.30
C CYS A 441 40.52 -26.17 0.74
N ARG A 442 40.74 -27.22 1.55
CA ARG A 442 39.79 -27.61 2.61
C ARG A 442 39.61 -26.52 3.66
N MET A 443 40.69 -25.83 4.03
CA MET A 443 40.63 -24.70 4.95
C MET A 443 39.75 -23.57 4.40
N PHE A 444 39.96 -23.18 3.13
CA PHE A 444 39.15 -22.15 2.50
C PHE A 444 37.68 -22.56 2.29
N GLU A 445 37.41 -23.83 1.99
CA GLU A 445 36.04 -24.34 1.93
C GLU A 445 35.32 -24.17 3.28
N ASN A 446 36.01 -24.47 4.39
CA ASN A 446 35.45 -24.29 5.73
C ASN A 446 35.20 -22.82 6.07
N PHE A 447 36.10 -21.90 5.69
CA PHE A 447 35.88 -20.46 5.87
C PHE A 447 34.73 -19.92 5.02
N SER A 448 34.55 -20.42 3.79
CA SER A 448 33.44 -20.01 2.92
C SER A 448 32.08 -20.30 3.55
N LYS A 449 31.93 -21.42 4.28
CA LYS A 449 30.70 -21.82 4.97
C LYS A 449 30.37 -20.94 6.18
N GLN A 450 31.34 -20.21 6.73
CA GLN A 450 31.15 -19.36 7.90
C GLN A 450 30.55 -17.98 7.55
N ILE A 451 30.60 -17.55 6.29
CA ILE A 451 30.13 -16.22 5.88
C ILE A 451 28.61 -16.27 5.58
N PRO A 452 27.75 -15.59 6.37
CA PRO A 452 26.30 -15.61 6.16
C PRO A 452 25.88 -14.58 5.09
N LEU A 453 26.23 -14.84 3.82
CA LEU A 453 25.97 -13.91 2.72
C LEU A 453 24.49 -13.61 2.50
N THR A 454 23.62 -14.61 2.65
CA THR A 454 22.17 -14.47 2.40
C THR A 454 21.54 -13.42 3.31
N PHE A 455 21.88 -13.44 4.59
CA PHE A 455 21.41 -12.46 5.57
C PHE A 455 21.92 -11.07 5.20
N LEU A 456 23.24 -10.91 5.06
CA LEU A 456 23.86 -9.61 4.82
C LEU A 456 23.35 -8.94 3.53
N LEU A 457 23.29 -9.70 2.42
CA LEU A 457 22.78 -9.19 1.14
C LEU A 457 21.27 -8.93 1.20
N GLY A 458 20.51 -9.77 1.92
CA GLY A 458 19.07 -9.58 2.11
C GLY A 458 18.74 -8.22 2.74
N PHE A 459 19.39 -7.88 3.86
CA PHE A 459 19.18 -6.57 4.51
C PHE A 459 19.70 -5.42 3.66
N TYR A 460 20.86 -5.57 3.02
CA TYR A 460 21.43 -4.53 2.17
C TYR A 460 20.52 -4.19 1.00
N VAL A 461 20.14 -5.20 0.21
CA VAL A 461 19.34 -5.03 -1.00
C VAL A 461 17.92 -4.60 -0.67
N SER A 462 17.30 -5.16 0.38
CA SER A 462 15.95 -4.73 0.81
C SER A 462 15.90 -3.24 1.16
N ASN A 463 16.92 -2.74 1.88
CA ASN A 463 17.03 -1.31 2.19
C ASN A 463 17.19 -0.46 0.92
N VAL A 464 18.03 -0.89 -0.03
CA VAL A 464 18.21 -0.20 -1.32
C VAL A 464 16.90 -0.16 -2.12
N VAL A 465 16.20 -1.29 -2.25
CA VAL A 465 14.93 -1.39 -2.98
C VAL A 465 13.86 -0.49 -2.37
N SER A 466 13.76 -0.45 -1.04
CA SER A 466 12.85 0.45 -0.33
C SER A 466 13.13 1.92 -0.63
N ARG A 467 14.42 2.31 -0.61
CA ARG A 467 14.86 3.66 -0.99
C ARG A 467 14.58 3.98 -2.45
N TRP A 468 14.88 3.07 -3.36
CA TRP A 468 14.59 3.18 -4.79
C TRP A 468 13.10 3.46 -5.04
N TRP A 469 12.22 2.68 -4.42
CA TRP A 469 10.77 2.86 -4.57
C TRP A 469 10.29 4.18 -3.99
N SER A 470 10.80 4.58 -2.83
CA SER A 470 10.47 5.88 -2.24
C SER A 470 10.94 7.06 -3.11
N GLN A 471 12.09 6.95 -3.78
CA GLN A 471 12.56 7.94 -4.76
C GLN A 471 11.63 8.01 -5.96
N PHE A 472 11.29 6.87 -6.59
CA PHE A 472 10.36 6.82 -7.72
C PHE A 472 9.01 7.44 -7.35
N GLN A 473 8.46 7.06 -6.20
CA GLN A 473 7.19 7.62 -5.76
C GLN A 473 7.30 9.14 -5.58
N SER A 474 8.44 9.67 -5.13
CA SER A 474 8.62 11.11 -4.84
C SER A 474 8.73 12.01 -6.06
N LEU A 475 8.60 11.48 -7.28
CA LEU A 475 8.47 12.30 -8.49
C LEU A 475 7.13 13.07 -8.46
N ALA A 476 7.21 14.38 -8.70
CA ALA A 476 6.05 15.26 -8.78
C ALA A 476 5.49 15.26 -10.21
N TRP A 477 4.17 15.12 -10.34
CA TRP A 477 3.44 15.21 -11.60
C TRP A 477 2.71 16.56 -11.65
N PRO A 478 2.71 17.26 -12.81
CA PRO A 478 2.14 18.61 -12.90
C PRO A 478 0.61 18.63 -13.03
N GLU A 479 -0.02 17.49 -13.33
CA GLU A 479 -1.42 17.38 -13.76
C GLU A 479 -2.42 17.90 -12.73
N ASP A 480 -2.31 17.43 -11.49
CA ASP A 480 -3.22 17.80 -10.40
C ASP A 480 -3.15 19.31 -10.12
N LEU A 481 -1.93 19.86 -10.07
CA LEU A 481 -1.69 21.26 -9.77
C LEU A 481 -2.19 22.17 -10.90
N LEU A 482 -1.95 21.80 -12.17
CA LEU A 482 -2.38 22.59 -13.32
C LEU A 482 -3.89 22.48 -13.57
N SER A 483 -4.51 21.34 -13.26
CA SER A 483 -5.97 21.21 -13.30
C SER A 483 -6.62 22.12 -12.25
N GLY A 484 -6.06 22.17 -11.03
CA GLY A 484 -6.48 23.13 -10.01
C GLY A 484 -6.27 24.59 -10.43
N LEU A 485 -5.20 24.89 -11.17
CA LEU A 485 -4.95 26.23 -11.72
C LEU A 485 -6.05 26.66 -12.70
N CYS A 486 -6.49 25.76 -13.58
CA CYS A 486 -7.56 26.04 -14.54
C CYS A 486 -8.89 26.41 -13.85
N LEU A 487 -9.16 25.84 -12.66
CA LEU A 487 -10.31 26.22 -11.84
C LEU A 487 -10.16 27.60 -11.18
N ILE A 488 -8.92 28.01 -10.85
CA ILE A 488 -8.64 29.33 -10.25
C ILE A 488 -8.68 30.44 -11.31
N MET A 489 -8.22 30.15 -12.53
CA MET A 489 -8.14 31.07 -13.66
C MET A 489 -8.99 30.57 -14.84
N PRO A 490 -10.33 30.61 -14.76
CA PRO A 490 -11.20 30.08 -15.80
C PRO A 490 -11.30 30.97 -17.05
N GLY A 491 -10.78 32.20 -17.02
CA GLY A 491 -10.93 33.16 -18.12
C GLY A 491 -10.35 32.66 -19.45
N HIS A 492 -11.09 32.84 -20.54
CA HIS A 492 -10.69 32.51 -21.91
C HIS A 492 -10.03 33.69 -22.65
N ASP A 493 -9.78 34.79 -21.94
CA ASP A 493 -9.11 35.97 -22.47
C ASP A 493 -7.60 35.71 -22.65
N GLU A 494 -6.99 36.39 -23.62
CA GLU A 494 -5.57 36.25 -23.94
C GLU A 494 -4.66 36.45 -22.72
N ARG A 495 -5.05 37.31 -21.77
CA ARG A 495 -4.29 37.55 -20.53
C ARG A 495 -4.34 36.33 -19.60
N SER A 496 -5.52 35.75 -19.35
CA SER A 496 -5.66 34.53 -18.54
C SER A 496 -4.93 33.34 -19.17
N VAL A 497 -5.06 33.16 -20.49
CA VAL A 497 -4.34 32.11 -21.25
C VAL A 497 -2.83 32.27 -21.09
N LYS A 498 -2.29 33.49 -21.30
CA LYS A 498 -0.86 33.77 -21.11
C LYS A 498 -0.40 33.55 -19.67
N ARG A 499 -1.22 33.88 -18.67
CA ARG A 499 -0.92 33.62 -17.24
C ARG A 499 -0.81 32.13 -16.97
N ARG A 500 -1.80 31.31 -17.38
CA ARG A 500 -1.75 29.86 -17.20
C ARG A 500 -0.55 29.22 -17.92
N HIS A 501 -0.29 29.64 -19.16
CA HIS A 501 0.87 29.17 -19.95
C HIS A 501 2.20 29.51 -19.27
N THR A 502 2.32 30.71 -18.69
CA THR A 502 3.52 31.13 -17.95
C THR A 502 3.73 30.30 -16.68
N ILE A 503 2.66 30.02 -15.93
CA ILE A 503 2.72 29.18 -14.72
C ILE A 503 3.14 27.74 -15.07
N ALA A 504 2.54 27.14 -16.12
CA ALA A 504 2.93 25.82 -16.61
C ALA A 504 4.42 25.78 -17.00
N ARG A 505 4.91 26.80 -17.71
CA ARG A 505 6.32 26.91 -18.07
C ARG A 505 7.23 27.03 -16.85
N TRP A 506 6.88 27.84 -15.84
CA TRP A 506 7.67 27.97 -14.61
C TRP A 506 7.70 26.69 -13.76
N LEU A 507 6.62 25.90 -13.77
CA LEU A 507 6.58 24.60 -13.11
C LEU A 507 7.55 23.61 -13.79
N ASN A 508 7.57 23.60 -15.13
CA ASN A 508 8.50 22.79 -15.90
C ASN A 508 9.95 23.28 -15.77
N LEU A 509 10.17 24.59 -15.71
CA LEU A 509 11.48 25.18 -15.43
C LEU A 509 12.02 24.76 -14.07
N THR A 510 11.16 24.71 -13.04
CA THR A 510 11.51 24.17 -11.71
C THR A 510 11.96 22.72 -11.80
N SER A 511 11.21 21.89 -12.54
CA SER A 511 11.58 20.48 -12.78
C SER A 511 12.94 20.36 -13.46
N ALA A 512 13.18 21.15 -14.51
CA ALA A 512 14.44 21.15 -15.24
C ALA A 512 15.62 21.53 -14.34
N LEU A 513 15.48 22.60 -13.53
CA LEU A 513 16.52 23.05 -12.62
C LEU A 513 16.80 22.02 -11.51
N ALA A 514 15.74 21.52 -10.85
CA ALA A 514 15.87 20.59 -9.73
C ALA A 514 16.37 19.20 -10.17
N TRP A 515 15.84 18.65 -11.27
CA TRP A 515 16.22 17.33 -11.75
C TRP A 515 17.59 17.31 -12.43
N ARG A 516 18.08 18.43 -12.97
CA ARG A 516 19.45 18.52 -13.51
C ARG A 516 20.52 18.29 -12.45
N ASP A 517 20.26 18.70 -11.22
CA ASP A 517 21.22 18.54 -10.13
C ASP A 517 21.28 17.08 -9.64
N ILE A 518 20.19 16.31 -9.81
CA ILE A 518 20.06 14.94 -9.30
C ILE A 518 20.30 13.88 -10.40
N SER A 519 19.85 14.13 -11.63
CA SER A 519 19.90 13.14 -12.73
C SER A 519 20.99 13.42 -13.74
N SER A 520 21.76 12.39 -14.06
CA SER A 520 22.79 12.45 -15.10
C SER A 520 22.17 12.63 -16.50
N LYS A 521 21.06 11.94 -16.81
CA LYS A 521 20.35 12.08 -18.10
C LYS A 521 19.88 13.52 -18.34
N ILE A 522 19.26 14.15 -17.35
CA ILE A 522 18.81 15.55 -17.45
C ILE A 522 19.99 16.51 -17.54
N ARG A 523 21.09 16.25 -16.81
CA ARG A 523 22.31 17.05 -16.89
C ARG A 523 22.99 16.99 -18.26
N ILE A 524 22.97 15.83 -18.91
CA ILE A 524 23.46 15.67 -20.28
C ILE A 524 22.57 16.43 -21.26
N ARG A 525 21.24 16.41 -21.07
CA ARG A 525 20.29 17.17 -21.89
C ARG A 525 20.43 18.69 -21.73
N PHE A 526 20.65 19.15 -20.49
CA PHE A 526 20.80 20.57 -20.16
C PHE A 526 22.13 20.85 -19.43
N PRO A 527 23.28 20.82 -20.14
CA PRO A 527 24.59 21.01 -19.50
C PRO A 527 24.75 22.41 -18.90
N THR A 528 24.16 23.42 -19.53
CA THR A 528 24.25 24.82 -19.13
C THR A 528 22.87 25.45 -18.96
N LEU A 529 22.83 26.62 -18.34
CA LEU A 529 21.57 27.35 -18.17
C LEU A 529 21.08 27.96 -19.48
N LYS A 530 22.03 28.33 -20.34
CA LYS A 530 21.74 28.76 -21.70
C LYS A 530 21.02 27.67 -22.49
N THR A 531 21.37 26.40 -22.33
CA THR A 531 20.62 25.30 -22.98
C THR A 531 19.17 25.16 -22.48
N ILE A 532 18.84 25.65 -21.29
CA ILE A 532 17.46 25.68 -20.78
C ILE A 532 16.69 26.86 -21.40
N GLU A 533 17.36 27.99 -21.59
CA GLU A 533 16.83 29.15 -22.30
C GLU A 533 16.61 28.85 -23.79
N ASP A 534 17.59 28.27 -24.48
CA ASP A 534 17.52 27.85 -25.88
C ASP A 534 16.39 26.80 -26.10
N ALA A 535 16.07 26.01 -25.08
CA ALA A 535 14.96 25.06 -25.09
C ALA A 535 13.58 25.71 -24.88
N GLY A 536 13.52 27.03 -24.66
CA GLY A 536 12.26 27.78 -24.49
C GLY A 536 11.61 27.63 -23.11
N LEU A 537 12.30 27.05 -22.12
CA LEU A 537 11.76 26.87 -20.77
C LEU A 537 11.85 28.16 -19.94
N ALA A 538 12.76 29.06 -20.28
CA ALA A 538 12.94 30.36 -19.66
C ALA A 538 13.16 31.43 -20.74
N THR A 539 12.67 32.64 -20.48
CA THR A 539 13.01 33.81 -21.30
C THR A 539 14.32 34.44 -20.82
N GLU A 540 14.97 35.23 -21.67
CA GLU A 540 16.22 35.95 -21.36
C GLU A 540 16.10 36.76 -20.06
N LYS A 541 15.02 37.55 -19.91
CA LYS A 541 14.75 38.36 -18.70
C LYS A 541 14.58 37.53 -17.42
N GLU A 542 13.96 36.35 -17.54
CA GLU A 542 13.81 35.44 -16.41
C GLU A 542 15.14 34.77 -16.06
N MET A 543 15.98 34.49 -17.06
CA MET A 543 17.31 33.92 -16.85
C MET A 543 18.22 34.93 -16.14
N GLU A 544 18.24 36.19 -16.56
CA GLU A 544 18.96 37.27 -15.87
C GLU A 544 18.55 37.38 -14.38
N ARG A 545 17.24 37.29 -14.10
CA ARG A 545 16.72 37.27 -12.72
C ARG A 545 17.18 36.04 -11.94
N LEU A 546 17.20 34.85 -12.55
CA LEU A 546 17.71 33.64 -11.91
C LEU A 546 19.20 33.74 -11.60
N GLU A 547 19.98 34.37 -12.47
CA GLU A 547 21.41 34.60 -12.25
C GLU A 547 21.65 35.57 -11.08
N GLN A 548 20.90 36.66 -11.00
CA GLN A 548 20.95 37.59 -9.86
C GLN A 548 20.61 36.89 -8.53
N ILE A 549 19.57 36.06 -8.52
CA ILE A 549 19.20 35.28 -7.33
C ILE A 549 20.30 34.27 -6.97
N ASN A 550 20.93 33.65 -7.97
CA ASN A 550 22.02 32.69 -7.76
C ASN A 550 23.26 33.34 -7.14
N VAL A 551 23.57 34.60 -7.47
CA VAL A 551 24.65 35.36 -6.83
C VAL A 551 24.35 35.62 -5.35
N ALA A 552 23.09 35.96 -5.02
CA ALA A 552 22.68 36.22 -3.64
C ALA A 552 22.55 34.93 -2.80
N CYS A 553 21.96 33.87 -3.37
CA CYS A 553 21.75 32.58 -2.72
C CYS A 553 21.74 31.42 -3.74
N PRO A 554 22.88 30.71 -3.91
CA PRO A 554 23.01 29.64 -4.90
C PRO A 554 21.98 28.51 -4.74
N HIS A 555 21.60 28.19 -3.50
CA HIS A 555 20.70 27.06 -3.20
C HIS A 555 19.20 27.37 -3.43
N ALA A 556 18.84 28.64 -3.64
CA ALA A 556 17.44 29.05 -3.83
C ALA A 556 16.99 29.00 -5.31
N ARG A 557 17.91 28.74 -6.24
CA ARG A 557 17.68 28.88 -7.69
C ARG A 557 16.48 28.10 -8.20
N TRP A 558 16.39 26.80 -7.88
CA TRP A 558 15.29 25.95 -8.33
C TRP A 558 13.94 26.34 -7.71
N MET A 559 13.95 27.09 -6.61
CA MET A 559 12.74 27.48 -5.88
C MET A 559 12.15 28.80 -6.39
N ALA A 560 12.94 29.61 -7.09
CA ALA A 560 12.52 30.93 -7.56
C ALA A 560 11.26 30.88 -8.46
N PRO A 561 11.14 29.97 -9.46
CA PRO A 561 9.95 29.93 -10.29
C PRO A 561 8.69 29.53 -9.49
N LEU A 562 8.80 28.67 -8.48
CA LEU A 562 7.68 28.34 -7.59
C LEU A 562 7.17 29.57 -6.82
N HIS A 563 8.08 30.45 -6.37
CA HIS A 563 7.69 31.71 -5.74
C HIS A 563 7.07 32.69 -6.74
N TRP A 564 7.52 32.72 -7.99
CA TRP A 564 6.89 33.54 -9.03
C TRP A 564 5.45 33.11 -9.31
N ILE A 565 5.18 31.80 -9.33
CA ILE A 565 3.82 31.26 -9.44
C ILE A 565 2.93 31.78 -8.30
N GLN A 566 3.42 31.76 -7.05
CA GLN A 566 2.68 32.29 -5.90
C GLN A 566 2.32 33.76 -6.08
N HIS A 567 3.26 34.58 -6.56
CA HIS A 567 3.00 36.00 -6.81
C HIS A 567 1.93 36.22 -7.87
N VAL A 568 1.93 35.44 -8.96
CA VAL A 568 0.90 35.56 -10.02
C VAL A 568 -0.47 35.10 -9.51
N VAL A 569 -0.53 34.01 -8.75
CA VAL A 569 -1.81 33.55 -8.16
C VAL A 569 -2.34 34.56 -7.13
N MET A 570 -1.47 35.16 -6.31
CA MET A 570 -1.89 36.21 -5.38
C MET A 570 -2.34 37.50 -6.08
N GLN A 571 -1.82 37.79 -7.28
CA GLN A 571 -2.34 38.87 -8.11
C GLN A 571 -3.72 38.53 -8.65
N GLU A 572 -3.93 37.30 -9.13
CA GLU A 572 -5.24 36.81 -9.56
C GLU A 572 -6.28 36.89 -8.44
N VAL A 573 -5.89 36.57 -7.20
CA VAL A 573 -6.76 36.69 -6.03
C VAL A 573 -7.20 38.14 -5.79
N LYS A 574 -6.31 39.10 -5.99
CA LYS A 574 -6.62 40.53 -5.86
C LYS A 574 -7.48 41.04 -7.02
N ASP A 575 -7.19 40.58 -8.23
CA ASP A 575 -7.85 41.04 -9.45
C ASP A 575 -9.29 40.47 -9.56
N ASN A 576 -9.46 39.17 -9.31
CA ASN A 576 -10.67 38.42 -9.67
C ASN A 576 -11.37 37.72 -8.48
N ASN A 577 -10.79 37.76 -7.28
CA ASN A 577 -11.34 37.18 -6.05
C ASN A 577 -11.94 35.76 -6.23
N PRO A 578 -11.14 34.78 -6.73
CA PRO A 578 -11.58 33.41 -6.92
C PRO A 578 -11.85 32.71 -5.57
N MET A 579 -12.53 31.57 -5.61
CA MET A 579 -12.94 30.86 -4.40
C MET A 579 -11.75 30.52 -3.50
N ALA A 580 -11.79 30.99 -2.25
CA ALA A 580 -10.69 30.85 -1.30
C ALA A 580 -10.30 29.38 -1.01
N SER A 581 -11.25 28.44 -1.04
CA SER A 581 -10.98 27.02 -0.86
C SER A 581 -10.09 26.45 -1.97
N LEU A 582 -10.32 26.82 -3.24
CA LEU A 582 -9.50 26.39 -4.38
C LEU A 582 -8.08 26.94 -4.28
N VAL A 583 -7.96 28.22 -3.93
CA VAL A 583 -6.66 28.87 -3.72
C VAL A 583 -5.90 28.22 -2.58
N ASN A 584 -6.56 27.93 -1.46
CA ASN A 584 -5.94 27.26 -0.32
C ASN A 584 -5.45 25.85 -0.69
N THR A 585 -6.24 25.09 -1.45
CA THR A 585 -5.83 23.76 -1.96
C THR A 585 -4.62 23.87 -2.89
N PHE A 586 -4.68 24.77 -3.88
CA PHE A 586 -3.57 24.99 -4.80
C PHE A 586 -2.29 25.44 -4.07
N MET A 587 -2.41 26.35 -3.10
CA MET A 587 -1.28 26.81 -2.30
C MET A 587 -0.72 25.69 -1.42
N LYS A 588 -1.57 24.80 -0.89
CA LYS A 588 -1.15 23.60 -0.17
C LYS A 588 -0.38 22.64 -1.08
N ASP A 589 -0.86 22.42 -2.31
CA ASP A 589 -0.19 21.53 -3.29
C ASP A 589 1.13 22.13 -3.81
N LEU A 590 1.20 23.46 -3.92
CA LEU A 590 2.40 24.18 -4.32
C LEU A 590 3.43 24.31 -3.18
N GLN A 591 2.97 24.47 -1.93
CA GLN A 591 3.76 24.95 -0.80
C GLN A 591 3.49 24.16 0.49
N TYR A 592 4.52 23.49 1.02
CA TYR A 592 4.50 22.97 2.39
C TYR A 592 5.04 24.03 3.37
N SER A 593 4.27 24.34 4.43
CA SER A 593 4.73 25.07 5.61
C SER A 593 4.32 24.34 6.90
N GLN A 594 5.34 23.75 7.55
CA GLN A 594 5.55 23.59 8.99
C GLN A 594 4.67 22.58 9.79
N PHE A 595 5.36 21.55 10.32
CA PHE A 595 4.95 20.44 11.20
C PHE A 595 4.11 19.27 10.62
N PRO A 596 4.61 18.01 10.68
CA PRO A 596 3.78 16.82 10.48
C PRO A 596 3.35 16.27 11.85
N THR A 597 2.08 16.41 12.22
CA THR A 597 1.50 15.74 13.41
C THR A 597 0.46 14.67 13.09
N THR A 598 0.23 14.33 11.82
CA THR A 598 -0.68 13.22 11.46
C THR A 598 -0.09 12.34 10.37
N PRO A 599 0.20 11.06 10.65
CA PRO A 599 0.80 10.13 9.69
C PRO A 599 -0.25 9.25 9.01
N THR A 600 -1.38 9.78 8.54
CA THR A 600 -2.29 8.99 7.68
C THR A 600 -3.33 9.83 6.93
N LEU A 601 -3.51 9.48 5.65
CA LEU A 601 -4.67 9.77 4.78
C LEU A 601 -4.81 11.16 4.12
N LEU A 602 -3.88 11.49 3.23
CA LEU A 602 -4.08 11.64 1.77
C LEU A 602 -2.74 12.12 1.21
N ARG A 603 -2.13 11.35 0.30
CA ARG A 603 -0.84 11.69 -0.33
C ARG A 603 -1.02 12.85 -1.34
N PHE A 604 -1.42 14.04 -0.89
CA PHE A 604 -1.18 15.25 -1.68
C PHE A 604 0.32 15.54 -1.63
N ARG A 605 1.01 15.13 -2.70
CA ARG A 605 2.44 15.34 -2.85
C ARG A 605 2.69 16.79 -3.18
N THR A 606 2.99 17.58 -2.15
CA THR A 606 3.37 18.96 -2.38
C THR A 606 4.63 19.01 -3.25
N VAL A 607 4.59 19.78 -4.34
CA VAL A 607 5.64 19.82 -5.38
C VAL A 607 7.01 20.13 -4.77
N ARG A 608 7.05 21.11 -3.85
CA ARG A 608 8.26 21.52 -3.13
C ARG A 608 8.82 20.43 -2.20
N ALA A 609 7.97 19.66 -1.52
CA ALA A 609 8.44 18.60 -0.64
C ALA A 609 8.98 17.41 -1.43
N SER A 610 8.38 17.11 -2.59
CA SER A 610 8.84 16.10 -3.54
C SER A 610 10.28 16.36 -4.00
N TYR A 611 10.58 17.57 -4.50
CA TYR A 611 11.96 17.93 -4.88
C TYR A 611 12.93 17.91 -3.69
N ARG A 612 12.52 18.40 -2.52
CA ARG A 612 13.37 18.36 -1.31
C ARG A 612 13.70 16.93 -0.91
N LYS A 613 12.71 16.03 -0.96
CA LYS A 613 12.89 14.61 -0.63
C LYS A 613 13.85 13.92 -1.60
N LEU A 614 13.73 14.20 -2.90
CA LEU A 614 14.66 13.71 -3.92
C LEU A 614 16.09 14.25 -3.67
N PHE A 615 16.24 15.54 -3.38
CA PHE A 615 17.52 16.13 -3.00
C PHE A 615 18.12 15.46 -1.76
N SER A 616 17.31 15.17 -0.73
CA SER A 616 17.77 14.45 0.46
C SER A 616 18.25 13.03 0.16
N TYR A 617 17.64 12.32 -0.80
CA TYR A 617 18.11 10.99 -1.21
C TYR A 617 19.43 11.03 -1.97
N ASP A 618 19.62 12.05 -2.81
CA ASP A 618 20.88 12.29 -3.53
C ASP A 618 22.01 12.68 -2.57
N TRP A 619 21.74 13.62 -1.66
CA TRP A 619 22.72 14.08 -0.67
C TRP A 619 23.07 12.99 0.35
N VAL A 620 22.05 12.28 0.90
CA VAL A 620 22.24 11.23 1.91
C VAL A 620 22.03 9.86 1.28
N SER A 621 23.12 9.36 0.68
CA SER A 621 23.23 8.00 0.14
C SER A 621 23.18 6.92 1.23
N VAL A 622 23.10 5.64 0.83
CA VAL A 622 23.33 4.53 1.76
C VAL A 622 24.73 4.69 2.38
N PRO A 623 24.90 4.51 3.72
CA PRO A 623 26.20 4.69 4.36
C PRO A 623 27.29 3.87 3.68
N LEU A 624 28.38 4.51 3.31
CA LEU A 624 29.48 3.86 2.59
C LEU A 624 30.00 2.60 3.29
N PRO A 625 30.20 2.56 4.63
CA PRO A 625 30.63 1.35 5.32
C PRO A 625 29.68 0.18 5.12
N TYR A 626 28.37 0.45 4.95
CA TYR A 626 27.39 -0.60 4.76
C TYR A 626 27.54 -1.26 3.38
N SER A 627 27.66 -0.46 2.32
CA SER A 627 27.96 -0.96 0.97
C SER A 627 29.32 -1.65 0.90
N GLN A 628 30.33 -1.13 1.62
CA GLN A 628 31.66 -1.75 1.71
C GLN A 628 31.62 -3.12 2.38
N VAL A 629 30.91 -3.27 3.51
CA VAL A 629 30.77 -4.55 4.21
C VAL A 629 30.06 -5.58 3.33
N ALA A 630 28.99 -5.19 2.64
CA ALA A 630 28.29 -6.07 1.70
C ALA A 630 29.22 -6.54 0.57
N ALA A 631 29.93 -5.61 -0.08
CA ALA A 631 30.86 -5.94 -1.15
C ALA A 631 32.04 -6.80 -0.66
N LEU A 632 32.65 -6.44 0.46
CA LEU A 632 33.79 -7.16 1.05
C LEU A 632 33.41 -8.60 1.40
N ALA A 633 32.26 -8.79 2.05
CA ALA A 633 31.79 -10.13 2.41
C ALA A 633 31.56 -11.00 1.17
N THR A 634 30.88 -10.46 0.14
CA THR A 634 30.63 -11.19 -1.12
C THR A 634 31.94 -11.53 -1.83
N TYR A 635 32.87 -10.58 -1.96
CA TYR A 635 34.14 -10.84 -2.63
C TYR A 635 35.07 -11.75 -1.82
N ALA A 636 35.10 -11.65 -0.49
CA ALA A 636 35.84 -12.56 0.37
C ALA A 636 35.32 -13.99 0.28
N PHE A 637 34.00 -14.17 0.21
CA PHE A 637 33.39 -15.48 -0.01
C PHE A 637 33.85 -16.09 -1.33
N PHE A 638 33.78 -15.34 -2.45
CA PHE A 638 34.23 -15.87 -3.74
C PHE A 638 35.75 -16.03 -3.84
N PHE A 639 36.53 -15.22 -3.12
CA PHE A 639 37.96 -15.45 -2.96
C PHE A 639 38.24 -16.79 -2.28
N PHE A 640 37.53 -17.14 -1.20
CA PHE A 640 37.66 -18.46 -0.59
C PHE A 640 37.16 -19.58 -1.51
N CYS A 641 36.07 -19.35 -2.27
CA CYS A 641 35.60 -20.33 -3.26
C CYS A 641 36.59 -20.59 -4.41
N LEU A 642 37.45 -19.62 -4.79
CA LEU A 642 38.48 -19.84 -5.80
C LEU A 642 39.41 -21.00 -5.45
N PHE A 643 39.69 -21.21 -4.16
CA PHE A 643 40.52 -22.30 -3.67
C PHE A 643 39.68 -23.48 -3.15
N GLY A 644 38.61 -23.20 -2.39
CA GLY A 644 37.80 -24.22 -1.73
C GLY A 644 37.01 -25.11 -2.68
N ARG A 645 36.64 -24.60 -3.87
CA ARG A 645 35.86 -25.32 -4.88
C ARG A 645 36.72 -25.89 -6.02
N GLN A 646 38.03 -26.03 -5.80
CA GLN A 646 38.91 -26.70 -6.75
C GLN A 646 38.68 -28.22 -6.72
N PHE A 647 38.66 -28.87 -7.89
CA PHE A 647 38.58 -30.32 -7.99
C PHE A 647 39.97 -30.92 -7.76
N VAL A 648 40.18 -31.46 -6.56
CA VAL A 648 41.49 -31.94 -6.09
C VAL A 648 41.57 -33.48 -6.17
N TYR A 649 42.75 -34.02 -6.52
CA TYR A 649 42.95 -35.43 -6.87
C TYR A 649 42.56 -36.39 -5.73
N ARG A 650 42.92 -36.08 -4.47
CA ARG A 650 42.65 -36.99 -3.34
C ARG A 650 41.24 -36.85 -2.76
N ALA A 651 40.55 -35.74 -3.01
CA ALA A 651 39.13 -35.61 -2.68
C ALA A 651 38.26 -36.53 -3.56
N LYS A 652 38.70 -36.78 -4.80
CA LYS A 652 38.09 -37.73 -5.73
C LYS A 652 38.11 -39.16 -5.20
N GLU A 653 39.20 -39.59 -4.58
CA GLU A 653 39.37 -40.94 -4.01
C GLU A 653 38.68 -41.12 -2.66
N ALA A 654 38.62 -40.07 -1.83
CA ALA A 654 38.06 -40.16 -0.49
C ALA A 654 36.52 -40.00 -0.43
N ASP A 655 35.92 -39.26 -1.36
CA ASP A 655 34.50 -38.85 -1.28
C ASP A 655 33.71 -39.16 -2.57
N ASN A 656 34.25 -40.01 -3.47
CA ASN A 656 33.64 -40.39 -4.76
C ASN A 656 33.11 -39.19 -5.58
N GLN A 657 33.78 -38.04 -5.49
CA GLN A 657 33.31 -36.81 -6.15
C GLN A 657 33.60 -36.84 -7.66
N ILE A 658 32.59 -36.50 -8.46
CA ILE A 658 32.70 -36.39 -9.92
C ILE A 658 33.36 -35.04 -10.27
N ASP A 659 34.45 -35.08 -11.06
CA ASP A 659 35.07 -33.87 -11.61
C ASP A 659 34.32 -33.43 -12.86
N LEU A 660 33.52 -32.37 -12.73
CA LEU A 660 32.71 -31.82 -13.82
C LEU A 660 33.50 -30.95 -14.79
N TYR A 661 34.81 -30.74 -14.55
CA TYR A 661 35.71 -29.78 -15.24
C TYR A 661 35.29 -28.31 -15.12
N VAL A 662 34.01 -28.01 -15.32
CA VAL A 662 33.36 -26.72 -15.16
C VAL A 662 32.65 -26.68 -13.81
N PRO A 663 32.89 -25.66 -12.96
CA PRO A 663 32.26 -25.54 -11.65
C PRO A 663 30.84 -24.96 -11.77
N ILE A 664 29.90 -25.71 -12.39
CA ILE A 664 28.54 -25.24 -12.74
C ILE A 664 27.81 -24.66 -11.52
N PHE A 665 27.80 -25.38 -10.40
CA PHE A 665 27.11 -24.91 -9.18
C PHE A 665 27.75 -23.66 -8.58
N THR A 666 29.07 -23.50 -8.71
CA THR A 666 29.78 -22.29 -8.26
C THR A 666 29.45 -21.11 -9.17
N ILE A 667 29.32 -21.32 -10.48
CA ILE A 667 28.85 -20.29 -11.42
C ILE A 667 27.42 -19.85 -11.08
N VAL A 668 26.53 -20.80 -10.79
CA VAL A 668 25.15 -20.49 -10.39
C VAL A 668 25.13 -19.71 -9.06
N GLN A 669 25.92 -20.13 -8.06
CA GLN A 669 26.07 -19.38 -6.80
C GLN A 669 26.66 -17.98 -7.03
N PHE A 670 27.59 -17.84 -7.97
CA PHE A 670 28.14 -16.55 -8.37
C PHE A 670 27.06 -15.63 -8.93
N LEU A 671 26.27 -16.11 -9.89
CA LEU A 671 25.16 -15.35 -10.45
C LEU A 671 24.17 -14.93 -9.36
N PHE A 672 23.85 -15.81 -8.40
CA PHE A 672 22.96 -15.45 -7.30
C PHE A 672 23.57 -14.39 -6.38
N PHE A 673 24.75 -14.60 -5.80
CA PHE A 673 25.27 -13.68 -4.78
C PHE A 673 25.89 -12.40 -5.36
N VAL A 674 26.68 -12.50 -6.42
CA VAL A 674 27.25 -11.32 -7.09
C VAL A 674 26.17 -10.59 -7.85
N GLY A 675 25.27 -11.30 -8.53
CA GLY A 675 24.12 -10.66 -9.19
C GLY A 675 23.17 -9.99 -8.20
N TRP A 676 22.95 -10.56 -7.01
CA TRP A 676 22.15 -9.92 -5.97
C TRP A 676 22.83 -8.67 -5.39
N LEU A 677 24.16 -8.70 -5.17
CA LEU A 677 24.93 -7.50 -4.83
C LEU A 677 24.81 -6.42 -5.93
N LYS A 678 24.90 -6.83 -7.20
CA LYS A 678 24.78 -5.95 -8.37
C LYS A 678 23.41 -5.29 -8.46
N ILE A 679 22.32 -6.02 -8.24
CA ILE A 679 20.98 -5.44 -8.13
C ILE A 679 20.97 -4.32 -7.08
N GLY A 680 21.60 -4.54 -5.92
CA GLY A 680 21.72 -3.49 -4.90
C GLY A 680 22.63 -2.32 -5.29
N GLN A 681 23.57 -2.49 -6.21
CA GLN A 681 24.42 -1.40 -6.73
C GLN A 681 23.69 -0.59 -7.80
N ASP A 682 23.07 -1.28 -8.76
CA ASP A 682 22.34 -0.70 -9.88
C ASP A 682 21.16 0.14 -9.36
N LEU A 683 20.40 -0.36 -8.38
CA LEU A 683 19.27 0.38 -7.79
C LEU A 683 19.67 1.51 -6.83
N MET A 684 20.95 1.63 -6.46
CA MET A 684 21.39 2.63 -5.48
C MET A 684 21.30 4.06 -6.04
N ARG A 685 21.47 4.23 -7.36
CA ARG A 685 21.43 5.52 -8.06
C ARG A 685 20.47 5.49 -9.26
N PRO A 686 19.15 5.52 -9.04
CA PRO A 686 18.14 5.32 -10.09
C PRO A 686 18.03 6.40 -11.16
N PHE A 687 18.80 7.49 -11.04
CA PHE A 687 18.77 8.64 -11.94
C PHE A 687 20.04 8.76 -12.78
N GLY A 688 20.78 7.65 -12.92
CA GLY A 688 21.97 7.52 -13.74
C GLY A 688 21.64 7.34 -15.23
N THR A 689 22.49 6.58 -15.91
CA THR A 689 22.42 6.27 -17.34
C THR A 689 22.31 4.77 -17.62
N ASP A 690 22.01 3.97 -16.60
CA ASP A 690 21.90 2.52 -16.73
C ASP A 690 20.59 2.12 -17.42
N ASP A 691 20.54 0.87 -17.91
CA ASP A 691 19.41 0.36 -18.72
C ASP A 691 18.07 0.40 -17.96
N ASP A 692 18.10 0.17 -16.65
CA ASP A 692 16.93 0.04 -15.77
C ASP A 692 16.73 1.27 -14.87
N ASP A 693 17.52 2.33 -15.09
CA ASP A 693 17.31 3.61 -14.43
C ASP A 693 15.99 4.25 -14.85
N ILE A 694 15.42 5.04 -13.95
CA ILE A 694 14.17 5.75 -14.21
C ILE A 694 14.36 6.66 -15.43
N GLU A 695 13.44 6.58 -16.39
CA GLU A 695 13.45 7.41 -17.60
C GLU A 695 12.97 8.83 -17.31
N LEU A 696 13.75 9.56 -16.52
CA LEU A 696 13.42 10.89 -16.05
C LEU A 696 13.33 11.90 -17.20
N LEU A 697 14.10 11.71 -18.28
CA LEU A 697 14.03 12.54 -19.47
C LEU A 697 12.68 12.38 -20.19
N TYR A 698 12.21 11.14 -20.36
CA TYR A 698 10.88 10.88 -20.92
C TYR A 698 9.77 11.49 -20.05
N ILE A 699 9.86 11.30 -18.73
CA ILE A 699 8.89 11.90 -17.78
C ILE A 699 8.90 13.42 -17.90
N PHE A 700 10.08 14.04 -18.02
CA PHE A 700 10.20 15.47 -18.22
C PHE A 700 9.53 15.95 -19.50
N GLU A 701 9.82 15.34 -20.65
CA GLU A 701 9.24 15.72 -21.94
C GLU A 701 7.72 15.51 -21.97
N ARG A 702 7.24 14.38 -21.42
CA ARG A 702 5.81 14.15 -21.22
C ARG A 702 5.20 15.25 -20.37
N ASN A 703 5.79 15.58 -19.23
CA ASN A 703 5.27 16.59 -18.32
C ASN A 703 5.20 17.97 -18.97
N VAL A 704 6.18 18.34 -19.80
CA VAL A 704 6.15 19.59 -20.57
C VAL A 704 4.96 19.60 -21.54
N ALA A 705 4.81 18.55 -22.35
CA ALA A 705 3.72 18.46 -23.32
C ALA A 705 2.33 18.44 -22.64
N THR A 706 2.15 17.60 -21.63
CA THR A 706 0.89 17.49 -20.87
C THR A 706 0.56 18.78 -20.13
N SER A 707 1.56 19.49 -19.59
CA SER A 707 1.33 20.76 -18.90
C SER A 707 0.70 21.81 -19.82
N PHE A 708 1.21 21.96 -21.04
CA PHE A 708 0.67 22.89 -22.03
C PHE A 708 -0.68 22.45 -22.57
N ALA A 709 -0.90 21.13 -22.74
CA ALA A 709 -2.20 20.59 -23.12
C ALA A 709 -3.27 20.90 -22.06
N ILE A 710 -2.97 20.76 -20.75
CA ILE A 710 -3.93 21.03 -19.67
C ILE A 710 -4.35 22.50 -19.64
N VAL A 711 -3.38 23.41 -19.69
CA VAL A 711 -3.66 24.85 -19.50
C VAL A 711 -4.26 25.54 -20.72
N HIS A 712 -4.20 24.89 -21.89
CA HIS A 712 -4.64 25.42 -23.17
C HIS A 712 -5.65 24.48 -23.85
N GLU A 713 -5.22 23.38 -24.47
CA GLU A 713 -6.08 22.47 -25.24
C GLU A 713 -7.30 21.99 -24.46
N LEU A 714 -7.09 21.43 -23.26
CA LEU A 714 -8.19 20.87 -22.44
C LEU A 714 -9.09 21.95 -21.82
N GLN A 715 -8.57 23.16 -21.65
CA GLN A 715 -9.34 24.27 -21.08
C GLN A 715 -10.19 24.98 -22.13
N GLU A 716 -9.65 25.16 -23.35
CA GLU A 716 -10.31 25.91 -24.42
C GLU A 716 -11.24 25.04 -25.28
N ASN A 717 -10.92 23.75 -25.48
CA ASN A 717 -11.62 22.87 -26.42
C ASN A 717 -12.58 21.90 -25.70
N VAL A 718 -13.57 22.43 -24.98
CA VAL A 718 -14.65 21.60 -24.40
C VAL A 718 -15.71 21.30 -25.47
N PRO A 719 -16.13 20.05 -25.68
CA PRO A 719 -17.22 19.72 -26.59
C PRO A 719 -18.50 20.47 -26.23
N PRO A 720 -19.27 20.98 -27.21
CA PRO A 720 -20.51 21.68 -26.93
C PRO A 720 -21.51 20.78 -26.19
N LEU A 721 -22.10 21.29 -25.11
CA LEU A 721 -23.20 20.66 -24.39
C LEU A 721 -24.53 21.26 -24.91
N ASP A 722 -24.79 21.13 -26.21
CA ASP A 722 -25.95 21.77 -26.84
C ASP A 722 -27.27 21.00 -26.63
N GLY A 723 -27.26 19.93 -25.83
CA GLY A 723 -28.44 19.11 -25.51
C GLY A 723 -29.07 18.44 -26.74
N SER A 724 -28.39 18.48 -27.90
CA SER A 724 -28.87 17.86 -29.13
C SER A 724 -28.44 16.40 -29.26
N ASP A 725 -27.34 16.04 -28.58
CA ASP A 725 -26.79 14.68 -28.51
C ASP A 725 -26.83 14.17 -27.05
N ASP A 726 -27.96 13.62 -26.63
CA ASP A 726 -28.05 12.87 -25.36
C ASP A 726 -27.08 11.68 -25.41
N ASP A 727 -26.34 11.45 -24.32
CA ASP A 727 -25.43 10.31 -24.27
C ASP A 727 -26.22 8.98 -24.31
N ALA A 728 -25.58 7.91 -24.80
CA ALA A 728 -26.24 6.62 -24.95
C ALA A 728 -26.81 6.08 -23.62
N PHE A 729 -26.23 6.41 -22.47
CA PHE A 729 -26.70 5.98 -21.17
C PHE A 729 -27.91 6.75 -20.67
N TRP A 730 -28.06 8.01 -21.07
CA TRP A 730 -29.28 8.78 -20.82
C TRP A 730 -30.52 8.03 -21.33
N THR A 731 -30.42 7.41 -22.51
CA THR A 731 -31.49 6.61 -23.11
C THR A 731 -31.52 5.14 -22.65
N LEU A 732 -30.36 4.50 -22.45
CA LEU A 732 -30.28 3.10 -21.99
C LEU A 732 -30.77 2.92 -20.54
N HIS A 733 -30.53 3.90 -19.66
CA HIS A 733 -31.06 3.87 -18.29
C HIS A 733 -32.59 3.82 -18.29
N ALA A 734 -33.25 4.59 -19.16
CA ALA A 734 -34.71 4.56 -19.32
C ALA A 734 -35.23 3.20 -19.82
N ARG A 735 -34.39 2.39 -20.50
CA ARG A 735 -34.73 1.06 -21.04
C ARG A 735 -34.29 -0.10 -20.14
N GLY A 736 -33.50 0.14 -19.10
CA GLY A 736 -32.97 -0.89 -18.21
C GLY A 736 -31.94 -1.82 -18.86
N GLU A 737 -31.34 -1.41 -19.97
CA GLU A 737 -30.37 -2.19 -20.75
C GLU A 737 -28.93 -1.98 -20.20
N ARG A 738 -28.07 -2.99 -20.35
CA ARG A 738 -26.66 -2.94 -19.89
C ARG A 738 -25.72 -2.70 -21.07
N VAL A 739 -24.51 -2.24 -20.76
CA VAL A 739 -23.42 -2.10 -21.74
C VAL A 739 -23.18 -3.43 -22.46
N GLU A 740 -23.22 -3.41 -23.78
CA GLU A 740 -22.89 -4.56 -24.60
C GLU A 740 -21.42 -4.94 -24.43
N MET A 741 -21.16 -6.24 -24.27
CA MET A 741 -19.81 -6.78 -24.15
C MET A 741 -19.36 -7.39 -25.46
N ALA A 742 -18.09 -7.18 -25.82
CA ALA A 742 -17.47 -7.92 -26.90
C ALA A 742 -17.45 -9.42 -26.59
N ASN A 743 -17.65 -10.27 -27.59
CA ASN A 743 -17.71 -11.73 -27.43
C ASN A 743 -16.48 -12.33 -26.71
N SER A 744 -15.30 -11.72 -26.86
CA SER A 744 -14.06 -12.10 -26.16
C SER A 744 -14.07 -11.78 -24.65
N SER A 745 -14.77 -10.72 -24.24
CA SER A 745 -14.88 -10.28 -22.83
C SER A 745 -15.94 -11.03 -22.02
N VAL A 746 -16.88 -11.72 -22.67
CA VAL A 746 -17.96 -12.47 -22.00
C VAL A 746 -17.43 -13.55 -21.05
N GLN A 747 -16.27 -14.16 -21.38
CA GLN A 747 -15.65 -15.18 -20.53
C GLN A 747 -14.98 -14.60 -19.28
N VAL A 748 -14.61 -13.31 -19.28
CA VAL A 748 -13.94 -12.62 -18.17
C VAL A 748 -14.94 -12.21 -17.09
N HIS A 749 -16.20 -11.96 -17.48
CA HIS A 749 -17.21 -11.37 -16.60
C HIS A 749 -17.99 -12.40 -15.72
N LYS A 750 -17.54 -13.66 -15.64
CA LYS A 750 -18.29 -14.77 -14.99
C LYS A 750 -18.57 -14.60 -13.49
N HIS A 751 -17.95 -13.62 -12.83
CA HIS A 751 -18.18 -13.39 -11.40
C HIS A 751 -18.66 -11.96 -11.15
N MET A 752 -19.93 -11.83 -10.77
CA MET A 752 -20.46 -10.61 -10.17
C MET A 752 -19.69 -10.34 -8.87
N PRO A 753 -19.37 -9.09 -8.51
CA PRO A 753 -18.73 -8.80 -7.24
C PRO A 753 -19.57 -9.39 -6.10
N LYS A 754 -19.01 -10.36 -5.38
CA LYS A 754 -19.66 -10.96 -4.21
C LYS A 754 -19.58 -9.93 -3.09
N LEU A 755 -20.64 -9.15 -2.90
CA LEU A 755 -20.68 -8.15 -1.82
C LEU A 755 -20.72 -8.77 -0.42
N HIS A 756 -20.97 -10.08 -0.28
CA HIS A 756 -20.96 -10.78 1.01
C HIS A 756 -20.40 -12.21 0.90
N SER A 757 -19.74 -12.69 1.97
CA SER A 757 -19.31 -14.08 2.16
C SER A 757 -20.46 -15.02 2.57
N TYR A 758 -21.66 -14.47 2.79
CA TYR A 758 -22.86 -15.23 3.17
C TYR A 758 -23.86 -15.26 2.00
N ILE A 759 -24.22 -16.47 1.58
CA ILE A 759 -25.29 -16.72 0.61
C ILE A 759 -26.54 -17.09 1.42
N SER A 760 -27.64 -16.35 1.25
CA SER A 760 -28.93 -16.81 1.74
C SER A 760 -29.38 -18.00 0.89
N VAL A 761 -29.58 -19.15 1.53
CA VAL A 761 -30.27 -20.28 0.92
C VAL A 761 -31.70 -19.83 0.61
N ASN A 762 -32.08 -19.79 -0.66
CA ASN A 762 -33.45 -19.47 -1.06
C ASN A 762 -34.40 -20.53 -0.49
N GLY A 763 -35.60 -20.09 -0.07
CA GLY A 763 -36.59 -20.93 0.63
C GLY A 763 -37.09 -22.17 -0.13
N SER A 764 -36.79 -22.29 -1.42
CA SER A 764 -37.07 -23.51 -2.21
C SER A 764 -36.17 -24.70 -1.83
N ASP A 765 -35.02 -24.46 -1.22
CA ASP A 765 -34.10 -25.52 -0.79
C ASP A 765 -34.39 -26.00 0.66
N GLN A 766 -35.32 -25.35 1.37
CA GLN A 766 -35.77 -25.82 2.69
C GLN A 766 -36.73 -27.02 2.60
N GLU A 767 -37.34 -27.26 1.44
CA GLU A 767 -38.32 -28.32 1.27
C GLU A 767 -37.68 -29.72 1.18
N TYR A 768 -36.40 -29.79 0.78
CA TYR A 768 -35.61 -31.03 0.80
C TYR A 768 -35.00 -31.37 2.17
N ALA A 769 -35.03 -30.45 3.15
CA ALA A 769 -34.50 -30.71 4.48
C ALA A 769 -35.52 -31.37 5.43
N ARG A 770 -36.77 -31.58 4.99
CA ARG A 770 -37.87 -32.13 5.82
C ARG A 770 -38.36 -33.52 5.41
N THR A 771 -37.65 -34.23 4.54
CA THR A 771 -37.99 -35.62 4.20
C THR A 771 -36.95 -36.61 4.71
N GLY A 772 -37.35 -37.34 5.76
CA GLY A 772 -37.11 -38.78 5.92
C GLY A 772 -35.67 -39.29 5.89
N CYS A 773 -35.17 -39.64 7.06
CA CYS A 773 -34.07 -40.58 7.26
C CYS A 773 -34.32 -41.90 6.49
N ASN A 774 -33.58 -42.15 5.39
CA ASN A 774 -33.05 -43.47 5.00
C ASN A 774 -32.29 -43.45 3.65
N LYS A 775 -31.06 -43.98 3.67
CA LYS A 775 -30.25 -44.56 2.58
C LYS A 775 -30.32 -43.93 1.18
N ALA A 776 -29.24 -43.24 0.77
CA ALA A 776 -28.43 -43.60 -0.41
C ALA A 776 -27.27 -42.61 -0.65
N GLU A 777 -26.08 -43.18 -0.83
CA GLU A 777 -24.83 -42.66 -1.43
C GLU A 777 -24.57 -41.14 -1.49
N ARG A 778 -23.70 -40.67 -0.58
CA ARG A 778 -22.96 -39.41 -0.72
C ARG A 778 -22.00 -39.47 -1.91
N ARG A 779 -22.41 -38.99 -3.08
CA ARG A 779 -21.45 -38.41 -4.04
C ARG A 779 -20.94 -37.09 -3.47
N LYS A 780 -19.78 -37.14 -2.81
CA LYS A 780 -19.00 -35.94 -2.46
C LYS A 780 -18.63 -35.20 -3.75
N ARG A 781 -19.36 -34.15 -4.10
CA ARG A 781 -18.82 -33.12 -5.01
C ARG A 781 -17.95 -32.21 -4.16
N HIS A 782 -16.64 -32.41 -4.25
CA HIS A 782 -15.69 -31.41 -3.80
C HIS A 782 -15.87 -30.17 -4.68
N LEU A 783 -16.31 -29.07 -4.08
CA LEU A 783 -16.15 -27.74 -4.65
C LEU A 783 -14.65 -27.44 -4.61
N ALA A 784 -14.00 -27.52 -5.76
CA ALA A 784 -12.64 -27.04 -5.94
C ALA A 784 -12.64 -25.51 -5.83
N TRP A 785 -11.70 -25.00 -5.03
CA TRP A 785 -11.45 -23.58 -4.82
C TRP A 785 -10.76 -22.96 -6.03
#